data_AF-A0A963QAQ4-F1
#
_entry.id   AF-A0A963QAQ4-F1
#
_cell.length_a   1.000
_cell.length_b   1.000
_cell.length_c   1.000
_cell.angle_alpha   90.00
_cell.angle_beta   90.00
_cell.angle_gamma   90.00
#
_symmetry.space_group_name_H-M   'P 1'
#
loop_
_entity.id
_entity.type
_entity.pdbx_description
1 polymer ?
#
loop_
_entity_poly.entity_id
_entity_poly.type
_entity_poly.pdbx_seq_one_letter_code
_entity_poly.pdbx_strand_id
1 'polypeptide(L)'
;AQLATTGSFTVRSDSTSHADADSDGGSGALIDIAKSEAHATISDTVRTDVGAGASLSAGGAMRVEALRSTELDVIAEVDAGGLGANTTTIAKGTINGTTTTVDIGAADIAGQTLTVQARTRALDASVIARSEASAAGADSDATAELDTRSDATTKVHDGANLYGRDMLTLGAYQDRLASAATATAITNGLGGDTDPEGHNTLRADTLVDADAGATLRTRNLLVEANTAPSPTYTLTLVKEGALIDFGSEAGTSSLTLNQTIEFDATVVMLGAPSPELVIDADGNVTSQINIGFHKAGNDIVVDDIANTGALSGSIVFRINPVSYVRTVDAPGVSGSGSSSSVIRGAPTFEFVTGYESVTIANASALDLHINAIDVINRSGNFSSSITVNVASKSGFAPITRTVTGATDLRIDASGGGNVVLNARVANPYGSSLIRSGDGDIVSADDTARLDSDSVTLEAGGGAVGTREAPIRIDSNRFSASAADGIAVLEVSGNLNVERAVSLSGSIALTAAGSILDANAAAGADISAPDIILDAIGGSIGTAANPLEIDVSGSSLHASAQGDVIITDVLGAMGIAKVTSVAGNIELRVLDHAAGSDPVGEDMLLGAAAVIRALAGNIALSAGDDFRAAAGSLIQAGGTVTLAVDVGDADQNIGAEVDLQGVIRATSVSITGGSDNDVFSLVGTA
;
A
#
# COMPACT_ATOMS: atom_id res chain seq x y z
N ALA A 1 19.92 3.42 5.41
CA ALA A 1 20.36 2.00 5.55
C ALA A 1 19.25 1.10 5.01
N GLN A 2 19.57 0.01 4.31
CA GLN A 2 18.57 -0.92 3.77
C GLN A 2 18.72 -2.28 4.47
N LEU A 3 17.67 -2.74 5.12
CA LEU A 3 17.62 -4.02 5.83
C LEU A 3 16.33 -4.75 5.41
N ALA A 4 16.47 -5.98 4.92
CA ALA A 4 15.34 -6.79 4.47
C ALA A 4 15.47 -8.22 4.99
N THR A 5 14.37 -8.79 5.46
CA THR A 5 14.27 -10.20 5.87
C THR A 5 12.93 -10.78 5.46
N THR A 6 12.88 -12.08 5.18
CA THR A 6 11.62 -12.81 4.94
C THR A 6 10.90 -13.18 6.24
N GLY A 7 11.62 -13.14 7.37
CA GLY A 7 11.09 -13.44 8.70
C GLY A 7 10.63 -12.20 9.46
N SER A 8 10.66 -12.27 10.79
CA SER A 8 10.41 -11.11 11.65
C SER A 8 11.70 -10.33 11.92
N PHE A 9 11.58 -9.03 12.17
CA PHE A 9 12.70 -8.14 12.49
C PHE A 9 12.36 -7.25 13.69
N THR A 10 13.36 -6.92 14.51
CA THR A 10 13.18 -6.07 15.68
C THR A 10 14.37 -5.11 15.82
N VAL A 11 14.07 -3.82 15.87
CA VAL A 11 15.00 -2.77 16.30
C VAL A 11 14.60 -2.39 17.72
N ARG A 12 15.52 -2.52 18.68
CA ARG A 12 15.18 -2.29 20.08
C ARG A 12 16.32 -1.68 20.88
N SER A 13 15.98 -0.68 21.69
CA SER A 13 16.78 -0.21 22.82
C SER A 13 16.10 -0.65 24.13
N ASP A 14 16.85 -1.19 25.08
CA ASP A 14 16.32 -1.69 26.37
C ASP A 14 17.27 -1.24 27.49
N SER A 15 16.74 -0.64 28.55
CA SER A 15 17.50 -0.20 29.73
C SER A 15 16.83 -0.65 31.01
N THR A 16 17.65 -1.05 31.98
CA THR A 16 17.25 -1.28 33.36
C THR A 16 18.20 -0.51 34.27
N SER A 17 17.66 0.43 35.04
CA SER A 17 18.42 1.26 35.97
C SER A 17 18.01 0.94 37.40
N HIS A 18 18.99 0.70 38.26
CA HIS A 18 18.80 0.47 39.69
C HIS A 18 19.76 1.38 40.46
N ALA A 19 19.26 2.13 41.44
CA ALA A 19 20.08 2.90 42.36
C ALA A 19 19.65 2.61 43.79
N ASP A 20 20.62 2.27 44.62
CA ASP A 20 20.46 2.00 46.04
C ASP A 20 21.40 2.92 46.82
N ALA A 21 20.88 3.63 47.81
CA ALA A 21 21.66 4.46 48.72
C ALA A 21 21.24 4.20 50.15
N ASP A 22 22.18 3.69 50.94
CA ASP A 22 21.97 3.34 52.34
C ASP A 22 22.94 4.12 53.24
N SER A 23 22.42 4.68 54.32
CA SER A 23 23.19 5.40 55.33
C SER A 23 22.64 5.07 56.72
N ASP A 24 23.48 4.42 57.53
CA ASP A 24 23.21 4.12 58.93
C ASP A 24 24.12 4.94 59.85
N GLY A 25 23.56 5.49 60.91
CA GLY A 25 24.32 6.19 61.93
C GLY A 25 23.87 5.84 63.35
N GLY A 26 24.77 6.03 64.31
CA GLY A 26 24.36 5.99 65.71
C GLY A 26 25.48 6.30 66.68
N SER A 27 25.08 6.71 67.88
CA SER A 27 26.02 7.14 68.92
C SER A 27 25.43 6.96 70.32
N GLY A 28 26.28 7.13 71.33
CA GLY A 28 25.90 6.99 72.74
C GLY A 28 26.82 7.78 73.65
N ALA A 29 26.34 8.93 74.13
CA ALA A 29 27.07 9.85 74.99
C ALA A 29 26.16 10.41 76.10
N LEU A 30 26.71 11.20 77.03
CA LEU A 30 25.87 11.88 78.03
C LEU A 30 24.91 12.88 77.36
N ILE A 31 25.41 13.60 76.35
CA ILE A 31 24.63 14.42 75.41
C ILE A 31 25.10 14.01 74.02
N ASP A 32 24.17 13.58 73.18
CA ASP A 32 24.49 12.94 71.91
C ASP A 32 23.81 13.63 70.73
N ILE A 33 24.52 13.68 69.60
CA ILE A 33 24.04 14.28 68.36
C ILE A 33 24.44 13.36 67.21
N ALA A 34 23.47 12.78 66.52
CA ALA A 34 23.69 11.86 65.42
C ALA A 34 22.95 12.31 64.16
N LYS A 35 23.56 12.07 63.01
CA LYS A 35 22.98 12.42 61.71
C LYS A 35 23.24 11.33 60.68
N SER A 36 22.22 11.02 59.87
CA SER A 36 22.34 10.13 58.73
C SER A 36 21.75 10.77 57.47
N GLU A 37 22.46 10.69 56.33
CA GLU A 37 22.03 11.26 55.05
C GLU A 37 22.24 10.28 53.90
N ALA A 38 21.17 9.97 53.17
CA ALA A 38 21.22 9.16 51.95
C ALA A 38 20.59 9.89 50.77
N HIS A 39 21.27 9.83 49.63
CA HIS A 39 20.85 10.51 48.40
C HIS A 39 21.07 9.60 47.19
N ALA A 40 20.04 9.40 46.37
CA ALA A 40 20.17 8.76 45.06
C ALA A 40 19.50 9.57 43.97
N THR A 41 20.09 9.55 42.78
CA THR A 41 19.53 10.18 41.59
C THR A 41 19.68 9.27 40.39
N ILE A 42 18.58 9.03 39.67
CA ILE A 42 18.57 8.34 38.38
C ILE A 42 18.16 9.34 37.29
N SER A 43 18.95 9.35 36.22
CA SER A 43 18.62 10.00 34.95
C SER A 43 18.97 9.04 33.82
N ASP A 44 17.96 8.49 33.15
CA ASP A 44 18.13 7.49 32.10
C ASP A 44 17.34 7.85 30.84
N THR A 45 18.01 7.84 29.68
CA THR A 45 17.38 8.11 28.39
C THR A 45 17.52 6.89 27.51
N VAL A 46 16.39 6.25 27.21
CA VAL A 46 16.31 5.15 26.23
C VAL A 46 15.72 5.69 24.95
N ARG A 47 16.45 5.55 23.86
CA ARG A 47 16.02 6.02 22.55
C ARG A 47 16.27 4.97 21.46
N THR A 48 15.28 4.78 20.59
CA THR A 48 15.41 4.01 19.36
C THR A 48 15.08 4.91 18.18
N ASP A 49 16.08 5.14 17.33
CA ASP A 49 16.01 6.02 16.18
C ASP A 49 15.99 5.22 14.87
N VAL A 50 15.02 5.52 14.00
CA VAL A 50 15.06 5.12 12.59
C VAL A 50 15.17 6.39 11.76
N GLY A 51 16.41 6.72 11.37
CA GLY A 51 16.71 7.97 10.67
C GLY A 51 16.14 8.06 9.25
N ALA A 52 16.09 9.28 8.73
CA ALA A 52 15.63 9.55 7.36
C ALA A 52 16.42 8.76 6.29
N GLY A 53 15.72 8.27 5.27
CA GLY A 53 16.26 7.43 4.20
C GLY A 53 16.60 5.99 4.65
N ALA A 54 16.20 5.57 5.85
CA ALA A 54 16.22 4.16 6.21
C ALA A 54 15.08 3.40 5.51
N SER A 55 15.36 2.17 5.11
CA SER A 55 14.40 1.23 4.53
C SER A 55 14.52 -0.10 5.25
N LEU A 56 13.49 -0.44 6.02
CA LEU A 56 13.41 -1.65 6.84
C LEU A 56 12.23 -2.49 6.36
N SER A 57 12.46 -3.75 5.99
CA SER A 57 11.38 -4.63 5.52
C SER A 57 11.47 -6.02 6.15
N ALA A 58 10.33 -6.51 6.61
CA ALA A 58 10.15 -7.85 7.16
C ALA A 58 8.97 -8.55 6.50
N GLY A 59 9.14 -9.81 6.07
CA GLY A 59 8.02 -10.63 5.60
C GLY A 59 7.03 -11.01 6.71
N GLY A 60 7.49 -11.02 7.96
CA GLY A 60 6.68 -11.28 9.17
C GLY A 60 6.48 -10.03 10.02
N ALA A 61 6.65 -10.16 11.34
CA ALA A 61 6.47 -9.05 12.28
C ALA A 61 7.67 -8.09 12.26
N MET A 62 7.39 -6.80 12.17
CA MET A 62 8.36 -5.71 12.29
C MET A 62 8.12 -4.98 13.61
N ARG A 63 9.15 -4.84 14.44
CA ARG A 63 9.08 -4.14 15.73
C ARG A 63 10.14 -3.05 15.85
N VAL A 64 9.74 -1.88 16.31
CA VAL A 64 10.64 -0.78 16.68
C VAL A 64 10.28 -0.36 18.10
N GLU A 65 11.18 -0.62 19.06
CA GLU A 65 10.83 -0.56 20.49
C GLU A 65 11.88 0.15 21.33
N ALA A 66 11.46 1.05 22.22
CA ALA A 66 12.29 1.55 23.31
C ALA A 66 11.69 1.08 24.65
N LEU A 67 12.45 0.33 25.44
CA LEU A 67 11.97 -0.32 26.66
C LEU A 67 12.79 0.13 27.88
N ARG A 68 12.11 0.40 29.00
CA ARG A 68 12.77 0.85 30.24
C ARG A 68 12.16 0.22 31.49
N SER A 69 13.02 -0.11 32.45
CA SER A 69 12.67 -0.38 33.85
C SER A 69 13.56 0.45 34.78
N THR A 70 13.00 1.01 35.85
CA THR A 70 13.74 1.83 36.82
C THR A 70 13.36 1.47 38.24
N GLU A 71 14.35 1.27 39.10
CA GLU A 71 14.21 1.03 40.53
C GLU A 71 15.11 2.00 41.30
N LEU A 72 14.58 2.66 42.33
CA LEU A 72 15.32 3.55 43.21
C LEU A 72 14.95 3.25 44.65
N ASP A 73 15.93 2.91 45.47
CA ASP A 73 15.77 2.69 46.90
C ASP A 73 16.74 3.61 47.65
N VAL A 74 16.22 4.39 48.60
CA VAL A 74 17.03 5.28 49.45
C VAL A 74 16.61 5.08 50.88
N ILE A 75 17.55 4.66 51.73
CA ILE A 75 17.32 4.41 53.14
C ILE A 75 18.34 5.23 53.94
N ALA A 76 17.85 6.01 54.89
CA ALA A 76 18.67 6.62 55.91
C ALA A 76 18.09 6.29 57.28
N GLU A 77 18.93 5.84 58.21
CA GLU A 77 18.56 5.50 59.58
C GLU A 77 19.57 6.08 60.57
N VAL A 78 19.09 6.59 61.70
CA VAL A 78 19.95 7.04 62.79
C VAL A 78 19.33 6.77 64.16
N ASP A 79 20.15 6.26 65.09
CA ASP A 79 19.75 5.99 66.48
C ASP A 79 20.73 6.67 67.47
N ALA A 80 20.21 7.41 68.45
CA ALA A 80 21.03 8.02 69.50
C ALA A 80 20.42 7.88 70.89
N GLY A 81 21.27 7.88 71.93
CA GLY A 81 20.80 7.82 73.31
C GLY A 81 21.73 8.49 74.34
N GLY A 82 21.16 8.84 75.50
CA GLY A 82 21.89 9.56 76.55
C GLY A 82 21.00 10.21 77.61
N LEU A 83 21.52 11.27 78.27
CA LEU A 83 20.68 12.18 79.07
C LEU A 83 20.03 13.25 78.18
N GLY A 84 20.74 13.68 77.14
CA GLY A 84 20.21 14.45 76.01
C GLY A 84 20.55 13.79 74.68
N ALA A 85 19.63 13.79 73.70
CA ALA A 85 19.87 13.25 72.36
C ALA A 85 19.21 14.11 71.29
N ASN A 86 19.88 14.32 70.17
CA ASN A 86 19.30 14.91 68.96
C ASN A 86 19.67 14.03 67.76
N THR A 87 18.67 13.62 67.00
CA THR A 87 18.83 12.80 65.80
C THR A 87 18.21 13.46 64.58
N THR A 88 18.95 13.49 63.48
CA THR A 88 18.44 14.00 62.21
C THR A 88 18.71 13.00 61.09
N THR A 89 17.67 12.65 60.35
CA THR A 89 17.78 11.75 59.20
C THR A 89 17.21 12.42 57.95
N ILE A 90 17.96 12.37 56.85
CA ILE A 90 17.54 12.91 55.56
C ILE A 90 17.72 11.85 54.47
N ALA A 91 16.62 11.41 53.86
CA ALA A 91 16.64 10.54 52.69
C ALA A 91 16.06 11.27 51.48
N LYS A 92 16.81 11.35 50.38
CA LYS A 92 16.34 12.01 49.14
C LYS A 92 16.53 11.12 47.90
N GLY A 93 15.43 10.89 47.20
CA GLY A 93 15.38 10.20 45.91
C GLY A 93 14.98 11.15 44.79
N THR A 94 15.67 11.09 43.66
CA THR A 94 15.27 11.84 42.46
C THR A 94 15.35 10.97 41.21
N ILE A 95 14.23 10.84 40.50
CA ILE A 95 14.17 10.27 39.15
C ILE A 95 13.79 11.41 38.21
N ASN A 96 14.76 11.91 37.45
CA ASN A 96 14.55 13.05 36.55
C ASN A 96 15.30 12.86 35.23
N GLY A 97 14.86 13.51 34.15
CA GLY A 97 15.42 13.32 32.81
C GLY A 97 15.16 11.92 32.23
N THR A 98 14.24 11.17 32.85
CA THR A 98 13.99 9.77 32.50
C THR A 98 13.04 9.66 31.32
N THR A 99 13.58 9.40 30.13
CA THR A 99 12.81 9.38 28.89
C THR A 99 12.90 8.01 28.19
N THR A 100 11.80 7.58 27.59
CA THR A 100 11.73 6.39 26.74
C THR A 100 11.11 6.81 25.42
N THR A 101 11.91 6.80 24.35
CA THR A 101 11.52 7.40 23.07
C THR A 101 11.75 6.46 21.89
N VAL A 102 10.74 6.32 21.04
CA VAL A 102 10.94 5.85 19.66
C VAL A 102 10.73 7.04 18.73
N ASP A 103 11.66 7.22 17.79
CA ASP A 103 11.68 8.36 16.87
C ASP A 103 11.92 7.86 15.44
N ILE A 104 10.91 8.03 14.59
CA ILE A 104 10.93 7.61 13.19
C ILE A 104 11.00 8.86 12.31
N GLY A 105 12.14 9.06 11.65
CA GLY A 105 12.32 10.07 10.61
C GLY A 105 11.64 9.69 9.29
N ALA A 106 11.96 10.41 8.20
CA ALA A 106 11.48 10.10 6.85
C ALA A 106 12.02 8.76 6.30
N ALA A 107 11.50 7.65 6.82
CA ALA A 107 11.96 6.29 6.59
C ALA A 107 10.81 5.39 6.08
N ASP A 108 11.18 4.36 5.33
CA ASP A 108 10.27 3.29 4.90
C ASP A 108 10.39 2.10 5.84
N ILE A 109 9.28 1.70 6.48
CA ILE A 109 9.24 0.56 7.39
C ILE A 109 8.07 -0.35 7.01
N ALA A 110 8.34 -1.61 6.67
CA ALA A 110 7.35 -2.56 6.21
C ALA A 110 7.37 -3.88 7.01
N GLY A 111 6.18 -4.39 7.31
CA GLY A 111 5.96 -5.69 7.95
C GLY A 111 4.57 -6.25 7.65
N GLN A 112 4.37 -7.56 7.83
CA GLN A 112 3.03 -8.13 7.89
C GLN A 112 2.25 -7.53 9.07
N THR A 113 2.91 -7.45 10.22
CA THR A 113 2.47 -6.64 11.37
C THR A 113 3.59 -5.67 11.72
N LEU A 114 3.24 -4.44 12.07
CA LEU A 114 4.20 -3.40 12.44
C LEU A 114 3.85 -2.87 13.83
N THR A 115 4.80 -2.89 14.75
CA THR A 115 4.66 -2.29 16.09
C THR A 115 5.77 -1.27 16.29
N VAL A 116 5.38 -0.03 16.57
CA VAL A 116 6.27 1.07 16.95
C VAL A 116 5.86 1.52 18.34
N GLN A 117 6.70 1.28 19.34
CA GLN A 117 6.32 1.57 20.73
C GLN A 117 7.44 2.01 21.66
N ALA A 118 7.13 3.00 22.50
CA ALA A 118 7.91 3.35 23.68
C ALA A 118 7.21 2.83 24.93
N ARG A 119 7.88 2.02 25.75
CA ARG A 119 7.28 1.40 26.92
C ARG A 119 8.18 1.47 28.15
N THR A 120 7.71 2.19 29.17
CA THR A 120 8.20 2.05 30.55
C THR A 120 7.48 0.87 31.21
N ARG A 121 8.19 -0.25 31.37
CA ARG A 121 7.63 -1.49 31.96
C ARG A 121 7.39 -1.35 33.46
N ALA A 122 8.33 -0.72 34.16
CA ALA A 122 8.23 -0.45 35.59
C ALA A 122 9.01 0.82 35.95
N LEU A 123 8.44 1.61 36.84
CA LEU A 123 9.14 2.62 37.61
C LEU A 123 8.74 2.43 39.06
N ASP A 124 9.72 2.05 39.88
CA ASP A 124 9.58 1.78 41.29
C ASP A 124 10.55 2.64 42.08
N ALA A 125 10.05 3.45 43.00
CA ALA A 125 10.87 4.36 43.78
C ALA A 125 10.41 4.36 45.24
N SER A 126 11.35 4.16 46.15
CA SER A 126 11.13 4.12 47.59
C SER A 126 12.18 4.98 48.29
N VAL A 127 11.73 5.84 49.20
CA VAL A 127 12.59 6.66 50.07
C VAL A 127 12.13 6.47 51.50
N ILE A 128 13.05 6.10 52.40
CA ILE A 128 12.78 5.83 53.81
C ILE A 128 13.78 6.61 54.66
N ALA A 129 13.27 7.50 55.52
CA ALA A 129 14.05 8.19 56.54
C ALA A 129 13.55 7.76 57.93
N ARG A 130 14.43 7.24 58.77
CA ARG A 130 14.14 6.88 60.16
C ARG A 130 15.08 7.58 61.14
N SER A 131 14.53 8.23 62.15
CA SER A 131 15.27 8.97 63.19
C SER A 131 14.75 8.58 64.57
N GLU A 132 15.61 8.06 65.43
CA GLU A 132 15.25 7.64 66.79
C GLU A 132 16.16 8.24 67.87
N ALA A 133 15.60 9.03 68.80
CA ALA A 133 16.31 9.57 69.95
C ALA A 133 15.75 9.05 71.28
N SER A 134 16.61 8.48 72.12
CA SER A 134 16.26 7.93 73.44
C SER A 134 17.00 8.64 74.58
N ALA A 135 16.39 9.67 75.17
CA ALA A 135 17.00 10.48 76.25
C ALA A 135 15.96 11.20 77.13
N ALA A 136 16.38 11.84 78.24
CA ALA A 136 15.47 12.59 79.09
C ALA A 136 14.93 13.86 78.40
N GLY A 137 15.81 14.55 77.67
CA GLY A 137 15.46 15.54 76.65
C GLY A 137 15.91 15.02 75.29
N ALA A 138 14.99 14.80 74.36
CA ALA A 138 15.28 14.14 73.10
C ALA A 138 14.64 14.87 71.92
N ASP A 139 15.29 14.86 70.76
CA ASP A 139 14.85 15.54 69.55
C ASP A 139 15.07 14.61 68.35
N SER A 140 14.05 14.41 67.51
CA SER A 140 14.10 13.49 66.38
C SER A 140 13.43 14.08 65.14
N ASP A 141 14.27 14.36 64.14
CA ASP A 141 13.86 14.86 62.84
C ASP A 141 14.05 13.79 61.76
N ALA A 142 13.01 13.50 60.97
CA ALA A 142 13.09 12.60 59.83
C ALA A 142 12.52 13.27 58.57
N THR A 143 13.34 13.42 57.53
CA THR A 143 12.93 14.03 56.25
C THR A 143 13.04 13.01 55.10
N ALA A 144 11.92 12.71 54.43
CA ALA A 144 11.88 11.86 53.24
C ALA A 144 11.38 12.62 52.01
N GLU A 145 12.24 12.81 51.01
CA GLU A 145 11.91 13.52 49.77
C GLU A 145 12.03 12.60 48.54
N LEU A 146 10.97 12.49 47.74
CA LEU A 146 10.97 11.75 46.49
C LEU A 146 10.35 12.56 45.35
N ASP A 147 11.15 12.86 44.33
CA ASP A 147 10.69 13.48 43.08
C ASP A 147 10.86 12.52 41.90
N THR A 148 9.76 12.18 41.23
CA THR A 148 9.72 11.20 40.14
C THR A 148 9.12 11.80 38.88
N ARG A 149 9.87 11.75 37.78
CA ARG A 149 9.43 12.10 36.42
C ARG A 149 9.67 10.94 35.46
N SER A 150 8.66 10.63 34.64
CA SER A 150 8.73 9.56 33.64
C SER A 150 8.04 9.94 32.34
N ASP A 151 8.81 9.96 31.25
CA ASP A 151 8.30 10.30 29.92
C ASP A 151 8.38 9.07 28.99
N ALA A 152 7.27 8.72 28.32
CA ALA A 152 7.19 7.69 27.30
C ALA A 152 6.61 8.28 26.00
N THR A 153 7.39 8.29 24.92
CA THR A 153 7.02 9.01 23.68
C THR A 153 7.29 8.17 22.43
N THR A 154 6.31 8.08 21.53
CA THR A 154 6.51 7.57 20.16
C THR A 154 6.25 8.67 19.16
N LYS A 155 7.23 8.94 18.29
CA LYS A 155 7.16 9.99 17.26
C LYS A 155 7.31 9.40 15.87
N VAL A 156 6.46 9.85 14.95
CA VAL A 156 6.52 9.56 13.52
C VAL A 156 6.54 10.87 12.76
N HIS A 157 7.66 11.19 12.14
CA HIS A 157 7.89 12.48 11.50
C HIS A 157 7.40 12.53 10.05
N ASP A 158 7.32 13.74 9.52
CA ASP A 158 7.04 14.01 8.10
C ASP A 158 7.92 13.16 7.17
N GLY A 159 7.31 12.67 6.09
CA GLY A 159 7.95 11.79 5.11
C GLY A 159 8.13 10.34 5.55
N ALA A 160 7.75 9.95 6.77
CA ALA A 160 7.78 8.56 7.20
C ALA A 160 6.68 7.74 6.51
N ASN A 161 6.99 6.51 6.10
CA ASN A 161 6.07 5.59 5.45
C ASN A 161 6.06 4.24 6.19
N LEU A 162 5.02 3.99 6.96
CA LEU A 162 4.87 2.82 7.80
C LEU A 162 3.82 1.89 7.18
N TYR A 163 4.23 0.68 6.79
CA TYR A 163 3.37 -0.34 6.20
C TYR A 163 3.26 -1.56 7.13
N GLY A 164 2.07 -1.79 7.67
CA GLY A 164 1.72 -2.98 8.44
C GLY A 164 0.52 -3.65 7.80
N ARG A 165 0.71 -4.62 6.89
CA ARG A 165 -0.37 -5.17 6.05
C ARG A 165 -1.62 -5.54 6.86
N ASP A 166 -1.45 -6.32 7.91
CA ASP A 166 -2.56 -6.86 8.71
C ASP A 166 -2.86 -5.97 9.93
N MET A 167 -1.81 -5.44 10.56
CA MET A 167 -1.91 -4.57 11.74
C MET A 167 -0.72 -3.61 11.86
N LEU A 168 -1.01 -2.37 12.22
CA LEU A 168 -0.05 -1.34 12.62
C LEU A 168 -0.41 -0.83 14.01
N THR A 169 0.52 -0.92 14.95
CA THR A 169 0.39 -0.38 16.31
C THR A 169 1.37 0.76 16.53
N LEU A 170 0.86 1.93 16.90
CA LEU A 170 1.64 3.02 17.47
C LEU A 170 1.31 3.14 18.95
N GLY A 171 2.29 3.01 19.83
CA GLY A 171 2.02 2.87 21.26
C GLY A 171 3.03 3.56 22.17
N ALA A 172 2.54 4.40 23.07
CA ALA A 172 3.30 4.86 24.23
C ALA A 172 2.67 4.28 25.50
N TYR A 173 3.48 3.60 26.32
CA TYR A 173 3.01 2.82 27.46
C TYR A 173 3.83 3.11 28.72
N GLN A 174 3.14 3.26 29.86
CA GLN A 174 3.74 3.16 31.19
C GLN A 174 2.95 2.13 32.00
N ASP A 175 3.49 0.91 32.14
CA ASP A 175 2.72 -0.24 32.61
C ASP A 175 2.56 -0.24 34.15
N ARG A 176 3.62 0.11 34.88
CA ARG A 176 3.66 0.21 36.35
C ARG A 176 4.41 1.46 36.79
N LEU A 177 3.76 2.25 37.65
CA LEU A 177 4.31 3.43 38.30
C LEU A 177 4.04 3.35 39.80
N ALA A 178 5.09 3.26 40.60
CA ALA A 178 5.02 3.24 42.05
C ALA A 178 6.07 4.19 42.64
N SER A 179 5.62 5.17 43.43
CA SER A 179 6.48 6.03 44.23
C SER A 179 6.03 6.01 45.69
N ALA A 180 6.96 5.84 46.62
CA ALA A 180 6.70 5.83 48.05
C ALA A 180 7.76 6.64 48.81
N ALA A 181 7.32 7.55 49.67
CA ALA A 181 8.19 8.25 50.63
C ALA A 181 7.68 7.98 52.05
N THR A 182 8.58 7.58 52.94
CA THR A 182 8.27 7.27 54.35
C THR A 182 9.24 8.01 55.27
N ALA A 183 8.71 8.86 56.16
CA ALA A 183 9.49 9.49 57.23
C ALA A 183 8.97 9.00 58.59
N THR A 184 9.88 8.48 59.42
CA THR A 184 9.58 7.96 60.76
C THR A 184 10.47 8.65 61.78
N ALA A 185 9.86 9.40 62.70
CA ALA A 185 10.55 10.06 63.81
C ALA A 185 10.02 9.50 65.14
N ILE A 186 10.94 9.01 65.98
CA ILE A 186 10.63 8.35 67.26
C ILE A 186 11.46 9.00 68.37
N THR A 187 10.80 9.57 69.36
CA THR A 187 11.44 10.23 70.49
C THR A 187 11.01 9.59 71.80
N ASN A 188 11.91 8.83 72.42
CA ASN A 188 11.70 8.16 73.69
C ASN A 188 12.26 9.01 74.84
N GLY A 189 11.41 9.75 75.55
CA GLY A 189 11.88 10.65 76.61
C GLY A 189 10.82 11.31 77.50
N LEU A 190 11.27 12.16 78.43
CA LEU A 190 10.38 12.97 79.28
C LEU A 190 9.90 14.23 78.56
N GLY A 191 10.79 14.88 77.81
CA GLY A 191 10.47 16.01 76.95
C GLY A 191 11.15 15.88 75.60
N GLY A 192 10.49 16.30 74.53
CA GLY A 192 11.10 16.27 73.21
C GLY A 192 10.39 17.07 72.12
N ASP A 193 11.00 17.01 70.96
CA ASP A 193 10.54 17.55 69.69
C ASP A 193 10.63 16.44 68.65
N THR A 194 9.52 16.06 68.02
CA THR A 194 9.47 14.93 67.08
C THR A 194 8.82 15.40 65.79
N ASP A 195 9.61 15.50 64.72
CA ASP A 195 9.20 16.09 63.45
C ASP A 195 9.49 15.14 62.26
N PRO A 196 8.51 14.33 61.83
CA PRO A 196 8.56 13.70 60.51
C PRO A 196 8.03 14.64 59.42
N GLU A 197 8.87 14.90 58.42
CA GLU A 197 8.55 15.66 57.21
C GLU A 197 8.69 14.80 55.95
N GLY A 198 7.77 14.93 54.99
CA GLY A 198 7.95 14.21 53.73
C GLY A 198 7.23 14.74 52.50
N HIS A 199 7.83 14.46 51.35
CA HIS A 199 7.38 14.90 50.03
C HIS A 199 7.44 13.75 49.02
N ASN A 200 6.37 13.56 48.25
CA ASN A 200 6.34 12.61 47.13
C ASN A 200 5.64 13.22 45.91
N THR A 201 6.40 13.42 44.83
CA THR A 201 5.90 13.90 43.53
C THR A 201 6.05 12.81 42.49
N LEU A 202 4.95 12.46 41.81
CA LEU A 202 4.96 11.59 40.63
C LEU A 202 4.36 12.31 39.43
N ARG A 203 5.18 12.54 38.40
CA ARG A 203 4.76 13.06 37.10
C ARG A 203 5.05 12.06 36.00
N ALA A 204 4.03 11.74 35.21
CA ALA A 204 4.17 10.90 34.02
C ALA A 204 3.56 11.59 32.79
N ASP A 205 4.35 11.70 31.72
CA ASP A 205 3.91 12.18 30.42
C ASP A 205 3.99 11.02 29.40
N THR A 206 2.86 10.65 28.80
CA THR A 206 2.74 9.59 27.79
C THR A 206 2.21 10.19 26.49
N LEU A 207 2.98 10.10 25.41
CA LEU A 207 2.70 10.78 24.14
C LEU A 207 2.87 9.86 22.92
N VAL A 208 1.86 9.86 22.06
CA VAL A 208 2.04 9.46 20.66
C VAL A 208 1.88 10.69 19.78
N ASP A 209 2.85 10.92 18.90
CA ASP A 209 2.95 12.07 18.02
C ASP A 209 3.17 11.59 16.58
N ALA A 210 2.26 11.91 15.67
CA ALA A 210 2.36 11.54 14.27
C ALA A 210 2.13 12.78 13.39
N ASP A 211 3.21 13.28 12.81
CA ASP A 211 3.25 14.55 12.08
C ASP A 211 2.43 14.50 10.78
N ALA A 212 1.97 15.68 10.36
CA ALA A 212 1.46 15.87 9.00
C ALA A 212 2.53 15.48 7.98
N GLY A 213 2.11 14.77 6.92
CA GLY A 213 3.00 14.27 5.86
C GLY A 213 3.59 12.87 6.11
N ALA A 214 3.47 12.33 7.33
CA ALA A 214 3.65 10.90 7.56
C ALA A 214 2.50 10.07 6.93
N THR A 215 2.81 8.88 6.42
CA THR A 215 1.84 7.94 5.83
C THR A 215 1.87 6.60 6.55
N LEU A 216 0.71 6.17 7.05
CA LEU A 216 0.52 4.87 7.71
C LEU A 216 -0.43 4.02 6.85
N ARG A 217 0.06 2.90 6.33
CA ARG A 217 -0.70 1.96 5.48
C ARG A 217 -0.96 0.66 6.23
N THR A 218 -2.23 0.33 6.48
CA THR A 218 -2.61 -0.89 7.19
C THR A 218 -4.08 -1.24 7.02
N ARG A 219 -4.45 -2.51 7.23
CA ARG A 219 -5.85 -2.91 7.40
C ARG A 219 -6.41 -2.61 8.79
N ASN A 220 -5.56 -2.67 9.83
CA ASN A 220 -5.94 -2.38 11.21
C ASN A 220 -4.92 -1.48 11.90
N LEU A 221 -5.35 -0.27 12.26
CA LEU A 221 -4.55 0.69 13.01
C LEU A 221 -4.98 0.69 14.47
N LEU A 222 -4.02 0.54 15.38
CA LEU A 222 -4.18 0.78 16.80
C LEU A 222 -3.21 1.89 17.26
N VAL A 223 -3.74 2.95 17.84
CA VAL A 223 -2.97 4.04 18.43
C VAL A 223 -3.31 4.16 19.92
N GLU A 224 -2.30 4.01 20.78
CA GLU A 224 -2.46 3.99 22.24
C GLU A 224 -1.46 4.88 22.97
N ALA A 225 -1.96 5.68 23.91
CA ALA A 225 -1.14 6.45 24.86
C ALA A 225 -1.59 6.14 26.29
N ASN A 226 -1.11 5.03 26.84
CA ASN A 226 -1.60 4.48 28.11
C ASN A 226 -0.58 4.65 29.24
N THR A 227 -1.06 5.08 30.41
CA THR A 227 -0.31 5.00 31.67
C THR A 227 -0.91 3.92 32.57
N ALA A 228 -0.30 3.68 33.71
CA ALA A 228 -0.70 2.62 34.63
C ALA A 228 -2.16 2.87 35.07
N PRO A 229 -3.04 1.85 35.01
CA PRO A 229 -4.46 2.03 35.31
C PRO A 229 -4.71 2.38 36.79
N SER A 230 -3.79 2.02 37.67
CA SER A 230 -3.81 2.33 39.11
C SER A 230 -2.38 2.59 39.60
N PRO A 231 -1.83 3.80 39.35
CA PRO A 231 -0.50 4.14 39.83
C PRO A 231 -0.51 4.34 41.34
N THR A 232 0.59 3.96 41.99
CA THR A 232 0.77 4.14 43.44
C THR A 232 1.66 5.35 43.69
N TYR A 233 1.18 6.29 44.50
CA TYR A 233 1.98 7.45 44.95
C TYR A 233 1.67 7.67 46.44
N THR A 234 2.50 7.11 47.32
CA THR A 234 2.22 7.06 48.76
C THR A 234 3.17 7.95 49.53
N LEU A 235 2.65 8.68 50.52
CA LEU A 235 3.43 9.38 51.51
C LEU A 235 2.98 8.89 52.89
N THR A 236 3.94 8.39 53.68
CA THR A 236 3.70 7.88 55.02
C THR A 236 4.56 8.68 56.00
N LEU A 237 3.92 9.29 57.00
CA LEU A 237 4.60 9.95 58.10
C LEU A 237 4.24 9.20 59.38
N VAL A 238 5.24 8.91 60.22
CA VAL A 238 5.07 8.22 61.50
C VAL A 238 5.75 9.05 62.58
N LYS A 239 4.95 9.59 63.49
CA LYS A 239 5.41 10.28 64.70
C LYS A 239 5.13 9.47 65.95
N GLU A 240 6.18 9.14 66.70
CA GLU A 240 6.08 8.58 68.05
C GLU A 240 6.80 9.49 69.05
N GLY A 241 6.04 10.40 69.66
CA GLY A 241 6.62 11.47 70.49
C GLY A 241 6.85 11.12 71.97
N ALA A 242 7.65 11.96 72.64
CA ALA A 242 7.94 11.89 74.07
C ALA A 242 6.70 12.20 74.95
N LEU A 243 6.83 12.02 76.29
CA LEU A 243 5.74 12.31 77.24
C LEU A 243 5.23 13.76 77.16
N ILE A 244 6.14 14.71 76.93
CA ILE A 244 5.83 16.11 76.60
C ILE A 244 6.50 16.40 75.26
N ASP A 245 5.71 16.46 74.20
CA ASP A 245 6.20 16.63 72.83
C ASP A 245 5.63 17.88 72.17
N PHE A 246 6.49 18.65 71.50
CA PHE A 246 6.14 19.92 70.84
C PHE A 246 6.21 19.88 69.31
N GLY A 247 6.65 18.75 68.73
CA GLY A 247 6.85 18.64 67.28
C GLY A 247 5.56 18.51 66.49
N SER A 248 5.68 18.29 65.19
CA SER A 248 4.59 18.30 64.21
C SER A 248 4.83 17.33 63.06
N GLU A 249 3.75 16.93 62.37
CA GLU A 249 3.84 16.15 61.14
C GLU A 249 3.47 17.05 59.95
N ALA A 250 4.31 17.06 58.91
CA ALA A 250 4.07 17.88 57.73
C ALA A 250 4.44 17.14 56.44
N GLY A 251 3.62 17.28 55.39
CA GLY A 251 4.01 16.70 54.11
C GLY A 251 3.11 16.98 52.93
N THR A 252 3.63 16.67 51.74
CA THR A 252 2.92 16.89 50.47
C THR A 252 3.04 15.69 49.53
N SER A 253 1.93 15.26 48.96
CA SER A 253 1.92 14.29 47.84
C SER A 253 1.27 14.87 46.59
N SER A 254 1.87 14.65 45.42
CA SER A 254 1.34 15.14 44.15
C SER A 254 1.46 14.11 43.02
N LEU A 255 0.37 13.97 42.24
CA LEU A 255 0.30 13.11 41.07
C LEU A 255 -0.12 13.91 39.83
N THR A 256 0.63 13.80 38.74
CA THR A 256 0.23 14.35 37.43
C THR A 256 0.43 13.31 36.34
N LEU A 257 -0.64 12.93 35.68
CA LEU A 257 -0.64 11.99 34.56
C LEU A 257 -1.14 12.70 33.30
N ASN A 258 -0.29 12.86 32.30
CA ASN A 258 -0.69 13.40 31.00
C ASN A 258 -0.60 12.31 29.94
N GLN A 259 -1.72 12.02 29.29
CA GLN A 259 -1.82 11.06 28.19
C GLN A 259 -2.34 11.81 26.96
N THR A 260 -1.51 11.87 25.92
CA THR A 260 -1.82 12.67 24.73
C THR A 260 -1.57 11.85 23.47
N ILE A 261 -2.50 11.99 22.51
CA ILE A 261 -2.31 11.59 21.12
C ILE A 261 -2.40 12.87 20.28
N GLU A 262 -1.28 13.31 19.70
CA GLU A 262 -1.25 14.34 18.65
C GLU A 262 -1.11 13.59 17.31
N PHE A 263 -2.08 13.74 16.40
CA PHE A 263 -2.16 12.87 15.23
C PHE A 263 -2.68 13.63 13.99
N ASP A 264 -1.74 14.01 13.11
CA ASP A 264 -1.98 14.73 11.85
C ASP A 264 -1.62 13.90 10.60
N ALA A 265 -1.11 12.68 10.79
CA ALA A 265 -0.68 11.80 9.71
C ALA A 265 -1.83 11.33 8.79
N THR A 266 -1.47 10.91 7.57
CA THR A 266 -2.39 10.24 6.65
C THR A 266 -2.43 8.75 6.96
N VAL A 267 -3.62 8.20 7.17
CA VAL A 267 -3.85 6.76 7.28
C VAL A 267 -4.49 6.26 6.00
N VAL A 268 -3.82 5.35 5.31
CA VAL A 268 -4.37 4.63 4.17
C VAL A 268 -4.83 3.26 4.67
N MET A 269 -6.15 3.12 4.84
CA MET A 269 -6.76 1.85 5.18
C MET A 269 -6.79 0.97 3.92
N LEU A 270 -6.13 -0.19 4.01
CA LEU A 270 -6.13 -1.17 2.93
C LEU A 270 -7.54 -1.73 2.70
N GLY A 271 -7.82 -2.11 1.46
CA GLY A 271 -9.10 -2.71 1.09
C GLY A 271 -9.33 -4.08 1.73
N ALA A 272 -10.48 -4.68 1.39
CA ALA A 272 -10.80 -6.03 1.80
C ALA A 272 -9.64 -6.99 1.42
N PRO A 273 -9.37 -8.03 2.23
CA PRO A 273 -8.26 -8.93 1.93
C PRO A 273 -8.47 -9.64 0.60
N SER A 274 -7.43 -9.67 -0.22
CA SER A 274 -7.46 -10.21 -1.59
C SER A 274 -8.00 -11.64 -1.67
N PRO A 275 -8.90 -11.94 -2.63
CA PRO A 275 -9.29 -13.29 -2.99
C PRO A 275 -8.14 -14.08 -3.63
N GLU A 276 -7.98 -15.34 -3.24
CA GLU A 276 -6.97 -16.25 -3.79
C GLU A 276 -7.53 -17.68 -3.90
N LEU A 277 -7.47 -18.26 -5.09
CA LEU A 277 -7.72 -19.69 -5.33
C LEU A 277 -6.52 -20.28 -6.08
N VAL A 278 -5.93 -21.35 -5.53
CA VAL A 278 -4.87 -22.10 -6.20
C VAL A 278 -5.23 -23.59 -6.20
N ILE A 279 -5.30 -24.16 -7.40
CA ILE A 279 -5.59 -25.57 -7.65
C ILE A 279 -4.38 -26.20 -8.34
N ASP A 280 -3.89 -27.32 -7.79
CA ASP A 280 -2.75 -28.05 -8.33
C ASP A 280 -3.11 -28.87 -9.58
N ALA A 281 -2.10 -29.51 -10.19
CA ALA A 281 -2.27 -30.29 -11.42
C ALA A 281 -3.20 -31.50 -11.28
N ASP A 282 -3.32 -32.06 -10.07
CA ASP A 282 -4.23 -33.16 -9.76
C ASP A 282 -5.67 -32.66 -9.48
N GLY A 283 -5.86 -31.34 -9.49
CA GLY A 283 -7.13 -30.67 -9.20
C GLY A 283 -7.39 -30.46 -7.72
N ASN A 284 -6.42 -30.64 -6.82
CA ASN A 284 -6.62 -30.37 -5.40
C ASN A 284 -6.41 -28.88 -5.09
N VAL A 285 -7.20 -28.36 -4.14
CA VAL A 285 -7.06 -26.98 -3.66
C VAL A 285 -5.86 -26.89 -2.72
N THR A 286 -4.90 -26.02 -3.05
CA THR A 286 -3.73 -25.75 -2.22
C THR A 286 -3.83 -24.41 -1.49
N SER A 287 -4.63 -23.47 -2.00
CA SER A 287 -4.95 -22.19 -1.35
C SER A 287 -6.39 -21.79 -1.67
N GLN A 288 -7.13 -21.33 -0.66
CA GLN A 288 -8.48 -20.79 -0.81
C GLN A 288 -8.70 -19.70 0.24
N ILE A 289 -8.67 -18.44 -0.19
CA ILE A 289 -8.80 -17.26 0.67
C ILE A 289 -9.88 -16.37 0.08
N ASN A 290 -10.93 -16.07 0.86
CA ASN A 290 -12.00 -15.13 0.51
C ASN A 290 -12.66 -15.35 -0.88
N ILE A 291 -12.72 -16.60 -1.34
CA ILE A 291 -13.26 -16.97 -2.65
C ILE A 291 -14.07 -18.26 -2.56
N GLY A 292 -15.26 -18.24 -3.16
CA GLY A 292 -16.13 -19.40 -3.34
C GLY A 292 -15.89 -20.04 -4.71
N PHE A 293 -15.96 -21.37 -4.76
CA PHE A 293 -15.93 -22.10 -6.02
C PHE A 293 -16.55 -23.49 -5.82
N HIS A 294 -16.94 -24.14 -6.91
CA HIS A 294 -17.39 -25.52 -6.91
C HIS A 294 -16.92 -26.26 -8.16
N LYS A 295 -16.80 -27.59 -8.06
CA LYS A 295 -16.51 -28.45 -9.20
C LYS A 295 -17.80 -28.99 -9.80
N ALA A 296 -17.96 -28.88 -11.12
CA ALA A 296 -19.09 -29.41 -11.86
C ALA A 296 -18.58 -30.29 -13.01
N GLY A 297 -18.50 -31.61 -12.81
CA GLY A 297 -17.96 -32.50 -13.83
C GLY A 297 -16.50 -32.19 -14.16
N ASN A 298 -16.23 -31.70 -15.37
CA ASN A 298 -14.89 -31.34 -15.83
C ASN A 298 -14.55 -29.85 -15.65
N ASP A 299 -15.41 -29.12 -14.93
CA ASP A 299 -15.32 -27.68 -14.75
C ASP A 299 -15.00 -27.31 -13.30
N ILE A 300 -14.17 -26.28 -13.12
CA ILE A 300 -14.02 -25.51 -11.90
C ILE A 300 -14.78 -24.20 -12.12
N VAL A 301 -15.86 -24.00 -11.38
CA VAL A 301 -16.68 -22.79 -11.46
C VAL A 301 -16.37 -21.91 -10.26
N VAL A 302 -15.78 -20.75 -10.52
CA VAL A 302 -15.57 -19.71 -9.52
C VAL A 302 -16.88 -18.97 -9.31
N ASP A 303 -17.34 -18.91 -8.06
CA ASP A 303 -18.56 -18.19 -7.71
C ASP A 303 -18.37 -16.68 -7.88
N ASP A 304 -19.44 -15.88 -7.82
CA ASP A 304 -19.33 -14.43 -7.93
C ASP A 304 -18.39 -13.85 -6.85
N ILE A 305 -17.42 -13.04 -7.27
CA ILE A 305 -16.52 -12.29 -6.40
C ILE A 305 -17.02 -10.86 -6.34
N ALA A 306 -17.62 -10.45 -5.24
CA ALA A 306 -18.13 -9.10 -5.06
C ALA A 306 -17.51 -8.45 -3.83
N ASN A 307 -16.74 -7.37 -4.03
CA ASN A 307 -16.25 -6.54 -2.94
C ASN A 307 -17.38 -5.68 -2.37
N THR A 308 -18.24 -6.28 -1.55
CA THR A 308 -19.44 -5.62 -1.03
C THR A 308 -19.50 -5.71 0.50
N GLY A 309 -20.39 -4.92 1.11
CA GLY A 309 -20.59 -4.92 2.55
C GLY A 309 -19.69 -3.93 3.30
N ALA A 310 -19.67 -4.08 4.63
CA ALA A 310 -18.84 -3.26 5.51
C ALA A 310 -17.36 -3.49 5.22
N LEU A 311 -16.58 -2.41 5.25
CA LEU A 311 -15.14 -2.52 5.03
C LEU A 311 -14.49 -3.40 6.09
N SER A 312 -13.58 -4.25 5.63
CA SER A 312 -12.73 -5.06 6.49
C SER A 312 -11.59 -4.20 7.01
N GLY A 313 -11.67 -3.77 8.26
CA GLY A 313 -10.57 -3.03 8.90
C GLY A 313 -11.06 -2.14 10.03
N SER A 314 -10.11 -1.68 10.84
CA SER A 314 -10.40 -0.78 11.96
C SER A 314 -9.29 0.24 12.17
N ILE A 315 -9.68 1.46 12.51
CA ILE A 315 -8.81 2.51 13.02
C ILE A 315 -9.26 2.78 14.45
N VAL A 316 -8.40 2.48 15.42
CA VAL A 316 -8.72 2.60 16.84
C VAL A 316 -7.72 3.54 17.49
N PHE A 317 -8.24 4.64 18.03
CA PHE A 317 -7.52 5.50 18.97
C PHE A 317 -8.02 5.22 20.37
N ARG A 318 -7.11 4.94 21.31
CA ARG A 318 -7.48 4.59 22.68
C ARG A 318 -6.54 5.21 23.70
N ILE A 319 -7.15 5.82 24.72
CA ILE A 319 -6.49 6.16 25.98
C ILE A 319 -7.35 5.54 27.09
N ASN A 320 -6.79 4.55 27.78
CA ASN A 320 -7.50 3.85 28.85
C ASN A 320 -7.75 4.77 30.05
N PRO A 321 -8.92 4.67 30.72
CA PRO A 321 -9.19 5.43 31.93
C PRO A 321 -8.20 5.05 33.04
N VAL A 322 -7.78 6.05 33.82
CA VAL A 322 -6.96 5.85 35.01
C VAL A 322 -7.78 6.12 36.26
N SER A 323 -7.55 5.33 37.30
CA SER A 323 -8.13 5.55 38.63
C SER A 323 -7.00 5.65 39.64
N TYR A 324 -6.98 6.71 40.43
CA TYR A 324 -6.06 6.84 41.57
C TYR A 324 -6.87 7.19 42.81
N VAL A 325 -6.49 6.61 43.95
CA VAL A 325 -7.13 6.89 45.23
C VAL A 325 -6.33 7.97 45.93
N ARG A 326 -7.02 9.05 46.33
CA ARG A 326 -6.46 10.08 47.19
C ARG A 326 -6.59 9.63 48.64
N THR A 327 -5.55 8.98 49.17
CA THR A 327 -5.47 8.66 50.61
C THR A 327 -4.65 9.76 51.28
N VAL A 328 -5.24 10.48 52.23
CA VAL A 328 -4.52 11.44 53.08
C VAL A 328 -4.98 11.15 54.50
N ASP A 329 -4.19 10.38 55.23
CA ASP A 329 -4.59 9.79 56.51
C ASP A 329 -3.76 10.33 57.69
N ALA A 330 -3.07 11.47 57.57
CA ALA A 330 -2.32 12.08 58.66
C ALA A 330 -2.59 13.61 58.81
N PRO A 331 -2.61 14.15 60.04
CA PRO A 331 -2.62 15.59 60.29
C PRO A 331 -1.44 16.27 59.57
N GLY A 332 -1.65 17.45 58.97
CA GLY A 332 -0.57 18.21 58.34
C GLY A 332 -0.14 17.75 56.94
N VAL A 333 -0.74 16.69 56.38
CA VAL A 333 -0.44 16.21 55.02
C VAL A 333 -1.43 16.75 53.98
N SER A 334 -0.92 17.30 52.87
CA SER A 334 -1.71 17.74 51.73
C SER A 334 -1.44 16.90 50.48
N GLY A 335 -2.49 16.35 49.88
CA GLY A 335 -2.40 15.51 48.67
C GLY A 335 -3.13 16.12 47.48
N SER A 336 -2.52 16.08 46.29
CA SER A 336 -3.14 16.45 45.00
C SER A 336 -2.93 15.36 43.95
N GLY A 337 -3.85 15.27 42.98
CA GLY A 337 -3.71 14.36 41.85
C GLY A 337 -4.50 14.89 40.67
N SER A 338 -3.97 14.70 39.46
CA SER A 338 -4.65 15.04 38.21
C SER A 338 -4.29 14.07 37.10
N SER A 339 -5.25 13.80 36.22
CA SER A 339 -5.04 13.03 34.99
C SER A 339 -5.69 13.74 33.81
N SER A 340 -5.00 13.78 32.68
CA SER A 340 -5.48 14.33 31.42
C SER A 340 -5.37 13.28 30.31
N SER A 341 -6.45 13.09 29.54
CA SER A 341 -6.50 12.15 28.42
C SER A 341 -7.08 12.86 27.19
N VAL A 342 -6.21 13.22 26.24
CA VAL A 342 -6.55 14.11 25.13
C VAL A 342 -6.09 13.53 23.79
N ILE A 343 -6.92 13.67 22.76
CA ILE A 343 -6.54 13.50 21.35
C ILE A 343 -6.78 14.80 20.57
N ARG A 344 -5.85 15.16 19.70
CA ARG A 344 -5.89 16.34 18.81
C ARG A 344 -5.29 16.02 17.45
N GLY A 345 -5.54 16.89 16.47
CA GLY A 345 -5.01 16.81 15.11
C GLY A 345 -6.10 16.71 14.05
N ALA A 346 -5.71 16.87 12.80
CA ALA A 346 -6.59 16.84 11.64
C ALA A 346 -6.11 15.79 10.61
N PRO A 347 -6.15 14.49 10.96
CA PRO A 347 -5.62 13.45 10.09
C PRO A 347 -6.52 13.24 8.87
N THR A 348 -5.91 12.72 7.80
CA THR A 348 -6.66 12.23 6.63
C THR A 348 -6.76 10.71 6.69
N PHE A 349 -7.97 10.17 6.63
CA PHE A 349 -8.25 8.75 6.48
C PHE A 349 -8.68 8.46 5.05
N GLU A 350 -7.83 7.73 4.34
CA GLU A 350 -8.06 7.27 2.98
C GLU A 350 -8.49 5.81 3.00
N PHE A 351 -9.65 5.51 2.46
CA PHE A 351 -10.17 4.15 2.37
C PHE A 351 -9.96 3.62 0.97
N VAL A 352 -9.12 2.59 0.83
CA VAL A 352 -8.93 1.89 -0.43
C VAL A 352 -10.14 1.00 -0.69
N THR A 353 -10.88 1.26 -1.77
CA THR A 353 -12.13 0.53 -2.04
C THR A 353 -11.96 -0.68 -2.95
N GLY A 354 -10.88 -0.77 -3.71
CA GLY A 354 -10.52 -1.93 -4.52
C GLY A 354 -9.85 -3.03 -3.70
N TYR A 355 -9.83 -4.25 -4.24
CA TYR A 355 -8.91 -5.28 -3.75
C TYR A 355 -7.46 -4.89 -4.09
N GLU A 356 -6.50 -5.35 -3.29
CA GLU A 356 -5.07 -5.24 -3.68
C GLU A 356 -4.79 -6.14 -4.88
N SER A 357 -5.37 -7.34 -4.89
CA SER A 357 -5.26 -8.32 -5.97
C SER A 357 -6.44 -9.29 -5.97
N VAL A 358 -6.64 -9.98 -7.08
CA VAL A 358 -7.47 -11.19 -7.19
C VAL A 358 -6.66 -12.22 -7.96
N THR A 359 -6.36 -13.36 -7.35
CA THR A 359 -5.53 -14.40 -7.97
C THR A 359 -6.31 -15.70 -8.06
N ILE A 360 -6.47 -16.22 -9.28
CA ILE A 360 -7.12 -17.50 -9.55
C ILE A 360 -6.17 -18.31 -10.42
N ALA A 361 -5.64 -19.41 -9.87
CA ALA A 361 -4.71 -20.29 -10.57
C ALA A 361 -5.26 -21.72 -10.59
N ASN A 362 -5.33 -22.31 -11.77
CA ASN A 362 -5.73 -23.70 -12.00
C ASN A 362 -4.66 -24.40 -12.85
N ALA A 363 -3.86 -25.25 -12.21
CA ALA A 363 -2.85 -26.06 -12.89
C ALA A 363 -3.40 -27.41 -13.39
N SER A 364 -4.68 -27.73 -13.14
CA SER A 364 -5.32 -28.95 -13.63
C SER A 364 -5.85 -28.81 -15.06
N ALA A 365 -6.15 -29.93 -15.70
CA ALA A 365 -6.74 -29.97 -17.05
C ALA A 365 -8.25 -29.67 -17.10
N LEU A 366 -8.84 -29.21 -16.00
CA LEU A 366 -10.25 -28.84 -15.91
C LEU A 366 -10.46 -27.42 -16.44
N ASP A 367 -11.60 -27.17 -17.07
CA ASP A 367 -11.95 -25.83 -17.55
C ASP A 367 -12.25 -24.91 -16.36
N LEU A 368 -11.81 -23.66 -16.46
CA LEU A 368 -11.99 -22.64 -15.43
C LEU A 368 -13.08 -21.65 -15.87
N HIS A 369 -14.23 -21.74 -15.22
CA HIS A 369 -15.37 -20.86 -15.45
C HIS A 369 -15.37 -19.72 -14.45
N ILE A 370 -15.38 -18.49 -14.96
CA ILE A 370 -15.30 -17.25 -14.18
C ILE A 370 -16.67 -16.56 -14.23
N ASN A 371 -17.38 -16.57 -13.10
CA ASN A 371 -18.61 -15.80 -12.96
C ASN A 371 -18.30 -14.32 -12.68
N ALA A 372 -19.23 -13.56 -12.10
CA ALA A 372 -19.07 -12.12 -12.00
C ALA A 372 -17.94 -11.75 -11.04
N ILE A 373 -17.08 -10.82 -11.43
CA ILE A 373 -16.07 -10.23 -10.54
C ILE A 373 -16.33 -8.73 -10.48
N ASP A 374 -16.45 -8.19 -9.27
CA ASP A 374 -16.53 -6.75 -9.03
C ASP A 374 -15.57 -6.38 -7.91
N VAL A 375 -14.41 -5.82 -8.29
CA VAL A 375 -13.31 -5.58 -7.37
C VAL A 375 -13.53 -4.36 -6.47
N ILE A 376 -14.54 -3.53 -6.77
CA ILE A 376 -14.74 -2.23 -6.14
C ILE A 376 -15.84 -2.28 -5.10
N ASN A 377 -15.49 -1.94 -3.87
CA ASN A 377 -16.47 -1.63 -2.84
C ASN A 377 -17.07 -0.23 -3.02
N ARG A 378 -18.35 -0.19 -3.39
CA ARG A 378 -19.09 1.07 -3.56
C ARG A 378 -19.75 1.57 -2.27
N SER A 379 -19.43 0.99 -1.11
CA SER A 379 -19.92 1.49 0.17
C SER A 379 -19.36 2.88 0.45
N GLY A 380 -20.23 3.81 0.84
CA GLY A 380 -19.85 5.16 1.28
C GLY A 380 -19.78 5.32 2.79
N ASN A 381 -19.90 4.23 3.56
CA ASN A 381 -20.00 4.27 5.02
C ASN A 381 -18.70 3.77 5.68
N PHE A 382 -17.80 4.72 5.96
CA PHE A 382 -16.49 4.47 6.57
C PHE A 382 -16.49 4.68 8.09
N SER A 383 -17.55 5.27 8.64
CA SER A 383 -17.57 5.77 10.02
C SER A 383 -17.54 4.65 11.05
N SER A 384 -18.09 3.46 10.75
CA SER A 384 -18.04 2.30 11.65
C SER A 384 -16.65 1.72 11.83
N SER A 385 -15.72 1.99 10.90
CA SER A 385 -14.35 1.52 10.98
C SER A 385 -13.47 2.40 11.87
N ILE A 386 -13.93 3.59 12.28
CA ILE A 386 -13.15 4.52 13.10
C ILE A 386 -13.72 4.55 14.52
N THR A 387 -12.91 4.13 15.49
CA THR A 387 -13.26 4.17 16.92
C THR A 387 -12.30 5.08 17.67
N VAL A 388 -12.83 6.11 18.34
CA VAL A 388 -12.05 7.03 19.18
C VAL A 388 -12.52 6.93 20.63
N ASN A 389 -11.79 6.14 21.42
CA ASN A 389 -12.01 5.95 22.85
C ASN A 389 -11.01 6.79 23.66
N VAL A 390 -11.24 8.10 23.68
CA VAL A 390 -10.44 9.10 24.41
C VAL A 390 -11.39 10.08 25.10
N ALA A 391 -11.04 10.52 26.31
CA ALA A 391 -11.90 11.37 27.15
C ALA A 391 -12.15 12.75 26.51
N SER A 392 -11.08 13.48 26.16
CA SER A 392 -11.18 14.76 25.45
C SER A 392 -10.79 14.59 23.99
N LYS A 393 -11.70 14.97 23.10
CA LYS A 393 -11.51 14.99 21.63
C LYS A 393 -11.48 16.42 21.07
N SER A 394 -11.34 17.40 21.96
CA SER A 394 -11.35 18.82 21.57
C SER A 394 -10.13 19.11 20.70
N GLY A 395 -10.36 19.47 19.44
CA GLY A 395 -9.29 19.70 18.46
C GLY A 395 -8.93 18.48 17.62
N PHE A 396 -9.68 17.38 17.70
CA PHE A 396 -9.56 16.25 16.78
C PHE A 396 -10.59 16.35 15.66
N ALA A 397 -10.13 16.59 14.42
CA ALA A 397 -10.96 16.87 13.26
C ALA A 397 -10.52 16.05 12.03
N PRO A 398 -10.81 14.73 12.00
CA PRO A 398 -10.41 13.87 10.90
C PRO A 398 -11.18 14.17 9.61
N ILE A 399 -10.51 14.02 8.47
CA ILE A 399 -11.11 14.08 7.12
C ILE A 399 -11.11 12.68 6.52
N THR A 400 -12.24 12.21 6.01
CA THR A 400 -12.35 10.91 5.33
C THR A 400 -12.48 11.08 3.82
N ARG A 401 -11.79 10.26 3.03
CA ARG A 401 -11.99 10.16 1.58
C ARG A 401 -11.81 8.73 1.08
N THR A 402 -12.34 8.45 -0.11
CA THR A 402 -12.13 7.17 -0.81
C THR A 402 -11.03 7.29 -1.83
N VAL A 403 -10.25 6.23 -1.98
CA VAL A 403 -9.31 6.04 -3.07
C VAL A 403 -9.64 4.69 -3.69
N THR A 404 -9.84 4.62 -5.01
CA THR A 404 -10.29 3.34 -5.57
C THR A 404 -9.22 2.27 -5.49
N GLY A 405 -7.94 2.64 -5.72
CA GLY A 405 -6.85 1.68 -5.86
C GLY A 405 -6.94 0.89 -7.16
N ALA A 406 -5.78 0.54 -7.73
CA ALA A 406 -5.71 -0.36 -8.87
C ALA A 406 -5.64 -1.80 -8.36
N THR A 407 -6.52 -2.68 -8.84
CA THR A 407 -6.49 -4.11 -8.51
C THR A 407 -5.73 -4.88 -9.58
N ASP A 408 -4.76 -5.69 -9.18
CA ASP A 408 -4.13 -6.67 -10.08
C ASP A 408 -4.99 -7.96 -10.12
N LEU A 409 -5.70 -8.18 -11.22
CA LEU A 409 -6.49 -9.38 -11.46
C LEU A 409 -5.68 -10.37 -12.32
N ARG A 410 -5.40 -11.55 -11.77
CA ARG A 410 -4.73 -12.65 -12.47
C ARG A 410 -5.60 -13.90 -12.48
N ILE A 411 -5.88 -14.40 -13.67
CA ILE A 411 -6.57 -15.65 -13.91
C ILE A 411 -5.65 -16.52 -14.78
N ASP A 412 -5.26 -17.68 -14.28
CA ASP A 412 -4.23 -18.52 -14.92
C ASP A 412 -4.64 -20.00 -14.92
N ALA A 413 -5.02 -20.51 -16.09
CA ALA A 413 -5.33 -21.91 -16.34
C ALA A 413 -4.15 -22.59 -17.06
N SER A 414 -3.12 -22.98 -16.30
CA SER A 414 -1.88 -23.53 -16.86
C SER A 414 -1.93 -25.03 -17.18
N GLY A 415 -2.97 -25.75 -16.75
CA GLY A 415 -3.11 -27.20 -16.94
C GLY A 415 -3.76 -27.65 -18.25
N GLY A 416 -4.07 -26.72 -19.16
CA GLY A 416 -4.61 -27.00 -20.50
C GLY A 416 -6.14 -26.98 -20.62
N GLY A 417 -6.87 -26.72 -19.53
CA GLY A 417 -8.30 -26.39 -19.61
C GLY A 417 -8.54 -24.98 -20.13
N ASN A 418 -9.73 -24.73 -20.67
CA ASN A 418 -10.15 -23.41 -21.16
C ASN A 418 -10.39 -22.44 -20.01
N VAL A 419 -10.28 -21.13 -20.27
CA VAL A 419 -10.87 -20.10 -19.39
C VAL A 419 -12.18 -19.63 -20.02
N VAL A 420 -13.29 -19.85 -19.35
CA VAL A 420 -14.63 -19.44 -19.81
C VAL A 420 -15.12 -18.26 -18.97
N LEU A 421 -15.38 -17.13 -19.61
CA LEU A 421 -15.99 -15.96 -18.98
C LEU A 421 -17.51 -16.08 -19.03
N ASN A 422 -18.14 -16.30 -17.88
CA ASN A 422 -19.60 -16.45 -17.78
C ASN A 422 -20.34 -15.13 -17.59
N ALA A 423 -19.66 -14.12 -17.06
CA ALA A 423 -20.30 -12.85 -16.70
C ALA A 423 -19.31 -11.69 -16.79
N ARG A 424 -19.77 -10.50 -16.36
CA ARG A 424 -18.97 -9.29 -16.33
C ARG A 424 -17.87 -9.38 -15.25
N VAL A 425 -16.64 -9.12 -15.67
CA VAL A 425 -15.46 -8.94 -14.82
C VAL A 425 -15.12 -7.45 -14.79
N ALA A 426 -15.27 -6.82 -13.63
CA ALA A 426 -15.18 -5.38 -13.43
C ALA A 426 -13.96 -5.01 -12.59
N ASN A 427 -12.93 -4.54 -13.26
CA ASN A 427 -11.68 -4.03 -12.72
C ASN A 427 -11.26 -2.69 -13.39
N PRO A 428 -12.14 -1.68 -13.46
CA PRO A 428 -11.99 -0.54 -14.37
C PRO A 428 -10.79 0.40 -14.09
N TYR A 429 -10.09 0.22 -12.97
CA TYR A 429 -8.91 1.01 -12.60
C TYR A 429 -7.63 0.18 -12.49
N GLY A 430 -7.71 -1.12 -12.77
CA GLY A 430 -6.62 -2.07 -12.61
C GLY A 430 -6.29 -2.82 -13.90
N SER A 431 -5.32 -3.73 -13.78
CA SER A 431 -4.92 -4.63 -14.85
C SER A 431 -5.58 -5.99 -14.70
N SER A 432 -5.99 -6.58 -15.82
CA SER A 432 -6.51 -7.94 -15.86
C SER A 432 -5.70 -8.78 -16.83
N LEU A 433 -4.99 -9.77 -16.29
CA LEU A 433 -4.30 -10.81 -17.04
C LEU A 433 -5.12 -12.10 -16.97
N ILE A 434 -5.51 -12.60 -18.14
CA ILE A 434 -6.14 -13.91 -18.28
C ILE A 434 -5.24 -14.77 -19.16
N ARG A 435 -4.81 -15.90 -18.62
CA ARG A 435 -3.96 -16.86 -19.30
C ARG A 435 -4.59 -18.25 -19.33
N SER A 436 -4.53 -18.87 -20.49
CA SER A 436 -4.76 -20.28 -20.72
C SER A 436 -3.50 -20.88 -21.34
N GLY A 437 -2.99 -21.96 -20.76
CA GLY A 437 -1.76 -22.62 -21.21
C GLY A 437 -1.92 -23.21 -22.60
N ASP A 438 -2.72 -24.28 -22.70
CA ASP A 438 -2.97 -24.99 -23.97
C ASP A 438 -4.43 -24.87 -24.47
N GLY A 439 -5.35 -24.33 -23.66
CA GLY A 439 -6.77 -24.18 -24.01
C GLY A 439 -7.12 -22.79 -24.55
N ASP A 440 -8.40 -22.57 -24.80
CA ASP A 440 -8.96 -21.32 -25.30
C ASP A 440 -9.35 -20.35 -24.16
N ILE A 441 -9.42 -19.06 -24.47
CA ILE A 441 -10.14 -18.06 -23.67
C ILE A 441 -11.46 -17.79 -24.38
N VAL A 442 -12.59 -18.10 -23.74
CA VAL A 442 -13.91 -18.16 -24.38
C VAL A 442 -14.92 -17.28 -23.64
N SER A 443 -15.81 -16.63 -24.39
CA SER A 443 -17.00 -15.97 -23.83
C SER A 443 -18.16 -16.96 -23.79
N ALA A 444 -18.82 -17.10 -22.64
CA ALA A 444 -19.98 -18.01 -22.53
C ALA A 444 -21.19 -17.49 -23.31
N ASP A 445 -21.40 -16.17 -23.33
CA ASP A 445 -22.46 -15.48 -24.05
C ASP A 445 -22.10 -14.00 -24.33
N ASP A 446 -23.05 -13.24 -24.88
CA ASP A 446 -22.87 -11.81 -25.25
C ASP A 446 -22.92 -10.84 -24.05
N THR A 447 -23.16 -11.35 -22.83
CA THR A 447 -23.20 -10.57 -21.60
C THR A 447 -21.88 -10.59 -20.83
N ALA A 448 -21.07 -11.64 -21.02
CA ALA A 448 -19.71 -11.71 -20.49
C ALA A 448 -18.84 -10.61 -21.10
N ARG A 449 -18.11 -9.90 -20.25
CA ARG A 449 -17.35 -8.70 -20.62
C ARG A 449 -16.25 -8.42 -19.60
N LEU A 450 -15.09 -7.98 -20.07
CA LEU A 450 -13.96 -7.60 -19.23
C LEU A 450 -13.75 -6.08 -19.24
N ASP A 451 -13.99 -5.42 -18.10
CA ASP A 451 -13.82 -3.98 -17.94
C ASP A 451 -12.57 -3.73 -17.14
N SER A 452 -11.51 -3.21 -17.75
CA SER A 452 -10.24 -3.00 -17.07
C SER A 452 -9.46 -1.85 -17.66
N ASP A 453 -8.63 -1.17 -16.87
CA ASP A 453 -7.74 -0.14 -17.44
C ASP A 453 -6.80 -0.75 -18.48
N SER A 454 -6.25 -1.93 -18.17
CA SER A 454 -5.44 -2.74 -19.09
C SER A 454 -5.92 -4.19 -19.12
N VAL A 455 -6.03 -4.73 -20.32
CA VAL A 455 -6.40 -6.12 -20.57
C VAL A 455 -5.25 -6.84 -21.27
N THR A 456 -4.85 -7.99 -20.74
CA THR A 456 -3.90 -8.91 -21.37
C THR A 456 -4.51 -10.31 -21.44
N LEU A 457 -4.61 -10.87 -22.64
CA LEU A 457 -5.20 -12.20 -22.90
C LEU A 457 -4.16 -13.12 -23.55
N GLU A 458 -3.84 -14.24 -22.93
CA GLU A 458 -2.81 -15.17 -23.41
C GLU A 458 -3.38 -16.59 -23.55
N ALA A 459 -3.55 -17.08 -24.77
CA ALA A 459 -3.94 -18.46 -25.06
C ALA A 459 -2.78 -19.19 -25.74
N GLY A 460 -1.87 -19.78 -24.96
CA GLY A 460 -0.57 -20.27 -25.45
C GLY A 460 -0.65 -21.38 -26.49
N GLY A 461 -1.67 -22.23 -26.42
CA GLY A 461 -1.94 -23.32 -27.38
C GLY A 461 -3.32 -23.27 -28.05
N GLY A 462 -4.12 -22.24 -27.78
CA GLY A 462 -5.50 -22.11 -28.28
C GLY A 462 -5.81 -20.72 -28.86
N ALA A 463 -7.09 -20.39 -28.90
CA ALA A 463 -7.64 -19.13 -29.40
C ALA A 463 -8.12 -18.19 -28.27
N VAL A 464 -8.17 -16.89 -28.57
CA VAL A 464 -8.84 -15.88 -27.74
C VAL A 464 -10.13 -15.47 -28.42
N GLY A 465 -11.27 -16.02 -27.98
CA GLY A 465 -12.57 -15.82 -28.60
C GLY A 465 -12.67 -16.36 -30.03
N THR A 466 -13.85 -16.20 -30.63
CA THR A 466 -14.09 -16.51 -32.05
C THR A 466 -14.80 -15.36 -32.74
N ARG A 467 -14.87 -15.35 -34.08
CA ARG A 467 -15.58 -14.28 -34.80
C ARG A 467 -17.07 -14.20 -34.46
N GLU A 468 -17.67 -15.35 -34.17
CA GLU A 468 -19.07 -15.45 -33.76
C GLU A 468 -19.28 -15.11 -32.28
N ALA A 469 -18.26 -15.33 -31.44
CA ALA A 469 -18.28 -15.05 -30.00
C ALA A 469 -16.96 -14.38 -29.57
N PRO A 470 -16.75 -13.09 -29.91
CA PRO A 470 -15.53 -12.37 -29.55
C PRO A 470 -15.49 -12.11 -28.05
N ILE A 471 -14.28 -12.02 -27.48
CA ILE A 471 -14.12 -11.54 -26.10
C ILE A 471 -14.47 -10.05 -26.08
N ARG A 472 -15.49 -9.71 -25.29
CA ARG A 472 -15.96 -8.33 -25.15
C ARG A 472 -15.14 -7.64 -24.07
N ILE A 473 -14.57 -6.48 -24.38
CA ILE A 473 -13.76 -5.71 -23.45
C ILE A 473 -14.20 -4.25 -23.42
N ASP A 474 -13.83 -3.57 -22.34
CA ASP A 474 -13.77 -2.12 -22.23
C ASP A 474 -12.46 -1.77 -21.54
N SER A 475 -11.49 -1.34 -22.35
CA SER A 475 -10.15 -1.04 -21.85
C SER A 475 -9.49 0.20 -22.44
N ASN A 476 -8.56 0.77 -21.67
CA ASN A 476 -7.70 1.83 -22.18
C ASN A 476 -6.50 1.26 -22.94
N ARG A 477 -6.05 0.05 -22.62
CA ARG A 477 -4.92 -0.64 -23.26
C ARG A 477 -5.22 -2.11 -23.45
N PHE A 478 -4.86 -2.65 -24.61
CA PHE A 478 -5.16 -4.03 -24.98
C PHE A 478 -3.91 -4.76 -25.49
N SER A 479 -3.65 -5.94 -24.92
CA SER A 479 -2.70 -6.90 -25.46
C SER A 479 -3.29 -8.30 -25.54
N ALA A 480 -2.97 -9.05 -26.59
CA ALA A 480 -3.32 -10.45 -26.71
C ALA A 480 -2.28 -11.28 -27.46
N SER A 481 -2.17 -12.55 -27.09
CA SER A 481 -1.39 -13.55 -27.84
C SER A 481 -2.11 -14.88 -27.87
N ALA A 482 -2.19 -15.50 -29.05
CA ALA A 482 -2.80 -16.81 -29.27
C ALA A 482 -1.97 -17.66 -30.23
N ALA A 483 -2.02 -18.98 -30.10
CA ALA A 483 -1.50 -19.89 -31.13
C ALA A 483 -2.45 -19.95 -32.35
N ASP A 484 -3.74 -19.99 -32.07
CA ASP A 484 -4.82 -19.94 -33.06
C ASP A 484 -5.31 -18.48 -33.20
N GLY A 485 -6.61 -18.24 -33.41
CA GLY A 485 -7.14 -16.90 -33.68
C GLY A 485 -7.34 -16.02 -32.45
N ILE A 486 -7.47 -14.70 -32.69
CA ILE A 486 -7.90 -13.71 -31.69
C ILE A 486 -9.13 -13.00 -32.23
N ALA A 487 -10.20 -12.93 -31.45
CA ALA A 487 -11.40 -12.17 -31.76
C ALA A 487 -11.84 -11.36 -30.54
N VAL A 488 -11.80 -10.03 -30.67
CA VAL A 488 -12.09 -9.10 -29.57
C VAL A 488 -13.01 -7.97 -30.04
N LEU A 489 -13.94 -7.60 -29.17
CA LEU A 489 -14.85 -6.48 -29.36
C LEU A 489 -14.67 -5.46 -28.24
N GLU A 490 -14.15 -4.28 -28.55
CA GLU A 490 -14.20 -3.10 -27.69
C GLU A 490 -15.61 -2.49 -27.76
N VAL A 491 -16.34 -2.62 -26.66
CA VAL A 491 -17.77 -2.30 -26.61
C VAL A 491 -18.04 -0.81 -26.35
N SER A 492 -17.08 -0.06 -25.83
CA SER A 492 -17.20 1.36 -25.53
C SER A 492 -15.90 2.13 -25.78
N GLY A 493 -15.82 2.79 -26.93
CA GLY A 493 -14.73 3.70 -27.25
C GLY A 493 -13.68 3.08 -28.16
N ASN A 494 -12.43 3.50 -27.99
CA ASN A 494 -11.33 3.10 -28.87
C ASN A 494 -10.65 1.85 -28.34
N LEU A 495 -10.32 0.93 -29.25
CA LEU A 495 -9.41 -0.17 -28.95
C LEU A 495 -7.98 0.32 -29.17
N ASN A 496 -7.26 0.64 -28.09
CA ASN A 496 -5.85 1.02 -28.16
C ASN A 496 -4.99 -0.25 -28.02
N VAL A 497 -4.45 -0.72 -29.14
CA VAL A 497 -3.70 -1.98 -29.25
C VAL A 497 -2.24 -1.71 -28.89
N GLU A 498 -1.73 -2.38 -27.85
CA GLU A 498 -0.30 -2.42 -27.56
C GLU A 498 0.39 -3.58 -28.29
N ARG A 499 -0.29 -4.72 -28.41
CA ARG A 499 0.19 -5.89 -29.14
C ARG A 499 -0.91 -6.96 -29.30
N ALA A 500 -1.13 -7.48 -30.50
CA ALA A 500 -1.99 -8.62 -30.79
C ALA A 500 -1.25 -9.58 -31.73
N VAL A 501 -0.94 -10.80 -31.27
CA VAL A 501 -0.17 -11.78 -32.07
C VAL A 501 -0.90 -13.11 -32.14
N SER A 502 -1.11 -13.59 -33.36
CA SER A 502 -1.65 -14.92 -33.66
C SER A 502 -0.65 -15.68 -34.52
N LEU A 503 -0.27 -16.89 -34.10
CA LEU A 503 0.73 -17.68 -34.83
C LEU A 503 0.17 -18.32 -36.11
N SER A 504 -1.08 -18.77 -36.08
CA SER A 504 -1.67 -19.54 -37.19
C SER A 504 -3.11 -19.17 -37.54
N GLY A 505 -3.82 -18.47 -36.66
CA GLY A 505 -5.20 -18.05 -36.88
C GLY A 505 -5.36 -16.60 -37.34
N SER A 506 -6.58 -16.19 -37.65
CA SER A 506 -6.88 -14.78 -37.96
C SER A 506 -6.98 -13.93 -36.69
N ILE A 507 -6.59 -12.66 -36.78
CA ILE A 507 -6.94 -11.63 -35.79
C ILE A 507 -8.15 -10.86 -36.31
N ALA A 508 -9.21 -10.80 -35.50
CA ALA A 508 -10.44 -10.05 -35.75
C ALA A 508 -10.70 -9.06 -34.60
N LEU A 509 -10.39 -7.78 -34.82
CA LEU A 509 -10.61 -6.72 -33.84
C LEU A 509 -11.75 -5.82 -34.29
N THR A 510 -12.73 -5.62 -33.41
CA THR A 510 -13.83 -4.68 -33.64
C THR A 510 -13.85 -3.64 -32.53
N ALA A 511 -14.03 -2.37 -32.87
CA ALA A 511 -14.16 -1.28 -31.91
C ALA A 511 -15.39 -0.43 -32.18
N ALA A 512 -16.09 -0.05 -31.11
CA ALA A 512 -17.19 0.92 -31.20
C ALA A 512 -16.71 2.30 -31.70
N GLY A 513 -15.49 2.70 -31.35
CA GLY A 513 -14.78 3.90 -31.80
C GLY A 513 -13.71 3.58 -32.83
N SER A 514 -12.48 4.02 -32.56
CA SER A 514 -11.30 3.77 -33.40
C SER A 514 -10.51 2.53 -32.96
N ILE A 515 -9.71 1.98 -33.86
CA ILE A 515 -8.64 1.02 -33.54
C ILE A 515 -7.32 1.78 -33.69
N LEU A 516 -6.56 1.93 -32.61
CA LEU A 516 -5.41 2.83 -32.54
C LEU A 516 -4.17 2.06 -32.08
N ASP A 517 -3.00 2.46 -32.58
CA ASP A 517 -1.73 2.06 -32.01
C ASP A 517 -1.52 2.77 -30.65
N ALA A 518 -1.29 1.98 -29.60
CA ALA A 518 -0.97 2.42 -28.24
C ALA A 518 0.52 2.35 -27.90
N ASN A 519 1.33 1.75 -28.77
CA ASN A 519 2.74 1.44 -28.62
C ASN A 519 3.55 2.11 -29.75
N ALA A 520 4.19 3.23 -29.45
CA ALA A 520 4.99 4.00 -30.42
C ALA A 520 6.28 3.31 -30.91
N ALA A 521 6.45 2.00 -30.74
CA ALA A 521 7.57 1.25 -31.26
C ALA A 521 7.35 0.90 -32.73
N ALA A 522 8.41 0.91 -33.55
CA ALA A 522 8.30 0.69 -34.99
C ALA A 522 8.02 -0.76 -35.43
N GLY A 523 7.74 -1.68 -34.49
CA GLY A 523 7.42 -3.07 -34.80
C GLY A 523 5.92 -3.26 -34.98
N ALA A 524 5.50 -4.39 -35.55
CA ALA A 524 4.08 -4.69 -35.72
C ALA A 524 3.37 -4.73 -34.36
N ASP A 525 2.31 -3.94 -34.20
CA ASP A 525 1.38 -4.10 -33.09
C ASP A 525 0.46 -5.29 -33.33
N ILE A 526 0.11 -5.57 -34.59
CA ILE A 526 -0.74 -6.71 -34.95
C ILE A 526 -0.01 -7.62 -35.92
N SER A 527 0.24 -8.87 -35.55
CA SER A 527 0.86 -9.87 -36.44
C SER A 527 0.01 -11.13 -36.50
N ALA A 528 -0.43 -11.50 -37.71
CA ALA A 528 -1.20 -12.70 -37.98
C ALA A 528 -1.22 -13.06 -39.48
N PRO A 529 -1.55 -14.30 -39.85
CA PRO A 529 -1.84 -14.64 -41.23
C PRO A 529 -2.95 -13.78 -41.85
N ASP A 530 -4.12 -13.69 -41.20
CA ASP A 530 -5.25 -12.89 -41.66
C ASP A 530 -5.59 -11.82 -40.62
N ILE A 531 -5.74 -10.56 -41.06
CA ILE A 531 -6.08 -9.44 -40.17
C ILE A 531 -7.40 -8.80 -40.60
N ILE A 532 -8.34 -8.73 -39.65
CA ILE A 532 -9.68 -8.17 -39.82
C ILE A 532 -9.90 -7.08 -38.77
N LEU A 533 -10.10 -5.85 -39.22
CA LEU A 533 -10.25 -4.67 -38.38
C LEU A 533 -11.58 -3.96 -38.74
N ASP A 534 -12.43 -3.71 -37.75
CA ASP A 534 -13.68 -2.97 -37.93
C ASP A 534 -13.83 -1.87 -36.87
N ALA A 535 -13.54 -0.62 -37.25
CA ALA A 535 -13.74 0.58 -36.45
C ALA A 535 -15.11 1.19 -36.78
N ILE A 536 -16.14 0.77 -36.03
CA ILE A 536 -17.55 1.06 -36.34
C ILE A 536 -17.85 2.57 -36.35
N GLY A 537 -17.29 3.30 -35.38
CA GLY A 537 -17.56 4.73 -35.19
C GLY A 537 -16.37 5.64 -35.45
N GLY A 538 -15.17 5.08 -35.63
CA GLY A 538 -13.92 5.84 -35.68
C GLY A 538 -13.03 5.48 -36.87
N SER A 539 -11.73 5.72 -36.69
CA SER A 539 -10.66 5.45 -37.68
C SER A 539 -9.89 4.18 -37.31
N ILE A 540 -9.12 3.65 -38.25
CA ILE A 540 -8.05 2.70 -37.97
C ILE A 540 -6.72 3.44 -38.14
N GLY A 541 -5.92 3.51 -37.09
CA GLY A 541 -4.71 4.33 -37.04
C GLY A 541 -4.98 5.85 -37.13
N THR A 542 -3.90 6.63 -37.10
CA THR A 542 -3.92 8.08 -37.28
C THR A 542 -2.78 8.54 -38.18
N ALA A 543 -2.86 9.76 -38.74
CA ALA A 543 -1.78 10.27 -39.59
C ALA A 543 -0.46 10.51 -38.84
N ALA A 544 -0.53 10.74 -37.51
CA ALA A 544 0.67 10.94 -36.68
C ALA A 544 1.23 9.61 -36.15
N ASN A 545 0.36 8.60 -36.05
CA ASN A 545 0.66 7.27 -35.54
C ASN A 545 -0.22 6.27 -36.31
N PRO A 546 0.23 5.80 -37.49
CA PRO A 546 -0.41 4.71 -38.22
C PRO A 546 -0.59 3.48 -37.31
N LEU A 547 -1.40 2.52 -37.73
CA LEU A 547 -1.40 1.22 -37.06
C LEU A 547 -0.40 0.30 -37.74
N GLU A 548 0.62 -0.16 -37.01
CA GLU A 548 1.63 -1.08 -37.50
C GLU A 548 1.12 -2.53 -37.48
N ILE A 549 1.20 -3.21 -38.62
CA ILE A 549 0.76 -4.59 -38.79
C ILE A 549 1.82 -5.45 -39.48
N ASP A 550 1.64 -6.77 -39.44
CA ASP A 550 2.36 -7.78 -40.21
C ASP A 550 1.34 -8.84 -40.65
N VAL A 551 0.90 -8.76 -41.91
CA VAL A 551 -0.11 -9.67 -42.49
C VAL A 551 0.53 -10.77 -43.34
N SER A 552 1.14 -11.76 -42.68
CA SER A 552 1.84 -12.87 -43.34
C SER A 552 1.00 -13.76 -44.29
N GLY A 553 -0.34 -13.73 -44.19
CA GLY A 553 -1.28 -14.59 -44.91
C GLY A 553 -2.15 -13.83 -45.91
N SER A 554 -1.58 -12.96 -46.74
CA SER A 554 -2.21 -12.48 -47.99
C SER A 554 -3.57 -11.74 -47.90
N SER A 555 -4.15 -11.45 -46.73
CA SER A 555 -5.49 -10.83 -46.68
C SER A 555 -5.76 -9.91 -45.48
N LEU A 556 -5.60 -8.62 -45.73
CA LEU A 556 -6.11 -7.53 -44.90
C LEU A 556 -7.59 -7.23 -45.23
N HIS A 557 -8.41 -7.21 -44.18
CA HIS A 557 -9.76 -6.68 -44.15
C HIS A 557 -9.83 -5.50 -43.17
N ALA A 558 -10.05 -4.27 -43.66
CA ALA A 558 -10.18 -3.09 -42.81
C ALA A 558 -11.44 -2.28 -43.17
N SER A 559 -12.19 -1.89 -42.15
CA SER A 559 -13.42 -1.09 -42.28
C SER A 559 -13.42 -0.01 -41.22
N ALA A 560 -13.61 1.25 -41.64
CA ALA A 560 -13.69 2.37 -40.73
C ALA A 560 -14.74 3.40 -41.17
N GLN A 561 -15.40 4.03 -40.19
CA GLN A 561 -16.23 5.20 -40.45
C GLN A 561 -15.37 6.42 -40.84
N GLY A 562 -14.22 6.57 -40.20
CA GLY A 562 -13.19 7.58 -40.44
C GLY A 562 -12.06 7.08 -41.35
N ASP A 563 -10.85 7.54 -41.09
CA ASP A 563 -9.66 7.19 -41.88
C ASP A 563 -9.24 5.73 -41.66
N VAL A 564 -8.54 5.14 -42.63
CA VAL A 564 -7.80 3.89 -42.48
C VAL A 564 -6.34 4.18 -42.81
N ILE A 565 -5.47 4.16 -41.80
CA ILE A 565 -4.05 4.50 -41.91
C ILE A 565 -3.25 3.35 -41.29
N ILE A 566 -2.64 2.52 -42.15
CA ILE A 566 -1.99 1.27 -41.76
C ILE A 566 -0.62 1.20 -42.43
N THR A 567 0.38 0.78 -41.65
CA THR A 567 1.71 0.42 -42.15
C THR A 567 1.93 -1.07 -41.92
N ASP A 568 2.14 -1.85 -42.98
CA ASP A 568 2.74 -3.18 -42.85
C ASP A 568 4.25 -3.04 -42.71
N VAL A 569 4.79 -3.67 -41.68
CA VAL A 569 6.20 -3.55 -41.32
C VAL A 569 7.03 -4.77 -41.73
N LEU A 570 6.45 -5.79 -42.36
CA LEU A 570 7.23 -6.95 -42.79
C LEU A 570 6.59 -7.70 -43.97
N GLY A 571 7.31 -7.76 -45.10
CA GLY A 571 6.91 -8.55 -46.27
C GLY A 571 5.67 -8.01 -46.99
N ALA A 572 5.00 -8.88 -47.76
CA ALA A 572 3.92 -8.48 -48.66
C ALA A 572 2.60 -8.21 -47.92
N MET A 573 2.00 -7.05 -48.18
CA MET A 573 0.62 -6.76 -47.77
C MET A 573 -0.37 -7.24 -48.83
N GLY A 574 -0.98 -8.40 -48.60
CA GLY A 574 -2.13 -8.85 -49.38
C GLY A 574 -3.43 -8.19 -48.92
N ILE A 575 -4.20 -7.64 -49.85
CA ILE A 575 -5.43 -6.88 -49.55
C ILE A 575 -6.64 -7.59 -50.13
N ALA A 576 -7.62 -7.88 -49.27
CA ALA A 576 -8.93 -8.36 -49.71
C ALA A 576 -9.99 -7.25 -49.69
N LYS A 577 -10.10 -6.49 -48.60
CA LYS A 577 -11.09 -5.42 -48.53
C LYS A 577 -10.68 -4.31 -47.57
N VAL A 578 -10.53 -3.09 -48.08
CA VAL A 578 -10.33 -1.89 -47.27
C VAL A 578 -11.41 -0.89 -47.61
N THR A 579 -12.14 -0.39 -46.60
CA THR A 579 -13.21 0.59 -46.80
C THR A 579 -13.14 1.70 -45.76
N SER A 580 -13.19 2.94 -46.23
CA SER A 580 -13.43 4.14 -45.42
C SER A 580 -14.71 4.84 -45.89
N VAL A 581 -15.58 5.22 -44.94
CA VAL A 581 -16.85 5.88 -45.25
C VAL A 581 -16.67 7.39 -45.44
N ALA A 582 -16.12 8.07 -44.43
CA ALA A 582 -15.99 9.54 -44.44
C ALA A 582 -14.54 10.03 -44.58
N GLY A 583 -13.56 9.15 -44.39
CA GLY A 583 -12.13 9.49 -44.36
C GLY A 583 -11.36 9.04 -45.59
N ASN A 584 -10.03 9.14 -45.46
CA ASN A 584 -9.05 8.67 -46.42
C ASN A 584 -8.63 7.23 -46.12
N ILE A 585 -8.04 6.58 -47.12
CA ILE A 585 -7.30 5.34 -46.95
C ILE A 585 -5.83 5.64 -47.26
N GLU A 586 -4.94 5.32 -46.34
CA GLU A 586 -3.49 5.37 -46.48
C GLU A 586 -2.92 4.01 -46.07
N LEU A 587 -2.40 3.26 -47.04
CA LEU A 587 -1.77 1.97 -46.81
C LEU A 587 -0.32 2.04 -47.24
N ARG A 588 0.57 1.58 -46.38
CA ARG A 588 2.01 1.54 -46.65
C ARG A 588 2.56 0.16 -46.37
N VAL A 589 3.43 -0.34 -47.23
CA VAL A 589 4.36 -1.43 -46.94
C VAL A 589 5.74 -0.79 -46.73
N LEU A 590 6.42 -1.10 -45.62
CA LEU A 590 7.76 -0.58 -45.38
C LEU A 590 8.79 -1.26 -46.27
N ASP A 591 9.71 -0.45 -46.76
CA ASP A 591 10.91 -0.87 -47.49
C ASP A 591 12.06 -1.11 -46.51
N HIS A 592 12.60 -2.33 -46.49
CA HIS A 592 13.75 -2.73 -45.68
C HIS A 592 15.01 -2.85 -46.54
N ALA A 593 16.11 -2.30 -46.03
CA ALA A 593 17.40 -2.37 -46.71
C ALA A 593 17.78 -3.81 -47.11
N ALA A 594 18.30 -4.00 -48.32
CA ALA A 594 18.63 -5.27 -49.00
C ALA A 594 19.37 -6.36 -48.16
N GLY A 595 19.99 -6.02 -47.03
CA GLY A 595 20.64 -6.98 -46.11
C GLY A 595 19.72 -7.58 -45.04
N SER A 596 18.56 -6.96 -44.82
CA SER A 596 17.46 -7.36 -43.92
C SER A 596 16.13 -7.56 -44.66
N ASP A 597 16.11 -7.29 -45.96
CA ASP A 597 14.97 -7.42 -46.87
C ASP A 597 14.31 -8.83 -46.77
N PRO A 598 13.10 -8.91 -46.21
CA PRO A 598 12.24 -10.07 -46.36
C PRO A 598 11.60 -10.04 -47.75
N VAL A 599 12.18 -10.77 -48.71
CA VAL A 599 11.69 -10.93 -50.10
C VAL A 599 10.19 -10.66 -50.28
N GLY A 600 9.87 -9.62 -51.05
CA GLY A 600 8.52 -9.32 -51.51
C GLY A 600 7.77 -8.36 -50.61
N GLU A 601 8.26 -7.13 -50.48
CA GLU A 601 7.59 -6.01 -49.79
C GLU A 601 6.52 -5.37 -50.68
N ASP A 602 5.72 -6.27 -51.26
CA ASP A 602 4.74 -5.99 -52.30
C ASP A 602 3.41 -5.56 -51.69
N MET A 603 2.65 -4.76 -52.45
CA MET A 603 1.23 -4.57 -52.19
C MET A 603 0.38 -5.33 -53.23
N LEU A 604 -0.39 -6.31 -52.76
CA LEU A 604 -1.06 -7.29 -53.61
C LEU A 604 -2.58 -7.23 -53.50
N LEU A 605 -3.27 -6.96 -54.62
CA LEU A 605 -4.72 -6.96 -54.73
C LEU A 605 -5.17 -8.15 -55.60
N GLY A 606 -5.83 -9.13 -54.98
CA GLY A 606 -6.46 -10.25 -55.68
C GLY A 606 -7.65 -9.84 -56.56
N ALA A 607 -8.14 -10.75 -57.41
CA ALA A 607 -9.21 -10.47 -58.37
C ALA A 607 -10.55 -10.02 -57.74
N ALA A 608 -10.77 -10.29 -56.46
CA ALA A 608 -11.95 -9.84 -55.70
C ALA A 608 -11.66 -8.67 -54.75
N ALA A 609 -10.43 -8.14 -54.76
CA ALA A 609 -9.99 -7.12 -53.82
C ALA A 609 -10.70 -5.79 -54.06
N VAL A 610 -11.09 -5.14 -52.96
CA VAL A 610 -11.74 -3.81 -53.01
C VAL A 610 -11.07 -2.86 -52.04
N ILE A 611 -10.56 -1.75 -52.55
CA ILE A 611 -10.15 -0.59 -51.75
C ILE A 611 -11.11 0.56 -52.08
N ARG A 612 -11.84 1.06 -51.07
CA ARG A 612 -12.88 2.08 -51.31
C ARG A 612 -12.94 3.15 -50.23
N ALA A 613 -12.57 4.37 -50.58
CA ALA A 613 -12.82 5.57 -49.78
C ALA A 613 -14.02 6.32 -50.38
N LEU A 614 -15.18 6.28 -49.73
CA LEU A 614 -16.42 6.81 -50.33
C LEU A 614 -16.39 8.34 -50.49
N ALA A 615 -15.83 9.06 -49.52
CA ALA A 615 -15.73 10.51 -49.54
C ALA A 615 -14.28 11.05 -49.64
N GLY A 616 -13.28 10.26 -49.24
CA GLY A 616 -11.89 10.70 -49.17
C GLY A 616 -11.01 10.25 -50.34
N ASN A 617 -9.72 10.42 -50.13
CA ASN A 617 -8.64 10.01 -51.02
C ASN A 617 -8.14 8.61 -50.67
N ILE A 618 -7.46 7.99 -51.62
CA ILE A 618 -6.70 6.75 -51.41
C ILE A 618 -5.23 7.05 -51.72
N ALA A 619 -4.34 6.76 -50.78
CA ALA A 619 -2.89 6.75 -50.93
C ALA A 619 -2.38 5.33 -50.66
N LEU A 620 -1.63 4.78 -51.62
CA LEU A 620 -1.04 3.45 -51.54
C LEU A 620 0.46 3.59 -51.79
N SER A 621 1.27 3.06 -50.88
CA SER A 621 2.72 3.08 -50.95
C SER A 621 3.27 1.68 -50.75
N ALA A 622 3.90 1.10 -51.77
CA ALA A 622 4.61 -0.17 -51.65
C ALA A 622 6.12 0.10 -51.54
N GLY A 623 6.82 -0.76 -50.78
CA GLY A 623 8.29 -0.79 -50.80
C GLY A 623 8.75 -1.28 -52.16
N ASP A 624 8.27 -2.45 -52.58
CA ASP A 624 8.59 -3.07 -53.86
C ASP A 624 7.44 -2.94 -54.87
N ASP A 625 6.89 -4.07 -55.33
CA ASP A 625 5.92 -4.13 -56.41
C ASP A 625 4.50 -3.74 -55.95
N PHE A 626 3.72 -3.24 -56.90
CA PHE A 626 2.28 -3.13 -56.76
C PHE A 626 1.57 -3.97 -57.81
N ARG A 627 0.76 -4.95 -57.38
CA ARG A 627 0.03 -5.84 -58.29
C ARG A 627 -1.46 -5.79 -58.00
N ALA A 628 -2.26 -5.38 -58.99
CA ALA A 628 -3.71 -5.42 -58.94
C ALA A 628 -4.29 -6.30 -60.03
N ALA A 629 -4.73 -7.50 -59.65
CA ALA A 629 -5.26 -8.50 -60.57
C ALA A 629 -6.57 -8.06 -61.24
N ALA A 630 -6.85 -8.64 -62.41
CA ALA A 630 -8.10 -8.41 -63.13
C ALA A 630 -9.32 -8.72 -62.25
N GLY A 631 -10.23 -7.76 -62.13
CA GLY A 631 -11.42 -7.82 -61.26
C GLY A 631 -11.32 -7.00 -59.98
N SER A 632 -10.11 -6.63 -59.53
CA SER A 632 -9.92 -5.75 -58.38
C SER A 632 -10.47 -4.34 -58.63
N LEU A 633 -10.86 -3.64 -57.56
CA LEU A 633 -11.41 -2.28 -57.60
C LEU A 633 -10.73 -1.36 -56.58
N ILE A 634 -10.21 -0.24 -57.07
CA ILE A 634 -9.77 0.90 -56.26
C ILE A 634 -10.72 2.07 -56.56
N GLN A 635 -11.45 2.56 -55.57
CA GLN A 635 -12.42 3.63 -55.76
C GLN A 635 -12.33 4.70 -54.68
N ALA A 636 -11.96 5.92 -55.07
CA ALA A 636 -11.95 7.09 -54.22
C ALA A 636 -13.04 8.10 -54.62
N GLY A 637 -13.65 8.75 -53.63
CA GLY A 637 -14.46 9.95 -53.86
C GLY A 637 -13.61 11.14 -54.32
N GLY A 638 -12.39 11.22 -53.79
CA GLY A 638 -11.37 12.21 -54.16
C GLY A 638 -10.35 11.66 -55.15
N THR A 639 -9.07 11.66 -54.77
CA THR A 639 -7.94 11.23 -55.60
C THR A 639 -7.44 9.84 -55.24
N VAL A 640 -6.79 9.17 -56.19
CA VAL A 640 -5.97 7.97 -55.93
C VAL A 640 -4.52 8.33 -56.21
N THR A 641 -3.64 8.10 -55.24
CA THR A 641 -2.18 8.18 -55.38
C THR A 641 -1.61 6.80 -55.14
N LEU A 642 -0.82 6.31 -56.09
CA LEU A 642 -0.06 5.07 -55.96
C LEU A 642 1.42 5.41 -56.12
N ALA A 643 2.23 4.99 -55.16
CA ALA A 643 3.67 5.08 -55.21
C ALA A 643 4.27 3.68 -54.94
N VAL A 644 5.29 3.33 -55.72
CA VAL A 644 6.13 2.14 -55.53
C VAL A 644 7.58 2.58 -55.40
N ASP A 645 8.47 1.70 -54.93
CA ASP A 645 9.86 2.07 -54.62
C ASP A 645 9.88 3.24 -53.61
N VAL A 646 9.05 3.11 -52.55
CA VAL A 646 8.88 4.15 -51.52
C VAL A 646 9.79 3.89 -50.34
N GLY A 647 10.95 4.53 -50.37
CA GLY A 647 11.98 4.40 -49.32
C GLY A 647 13.36 4.37 -49.96
N ASP A 648 13.49 3.58 -51.02
CA ASP A 648 14.72 3.31 -51.79
C ASP A 648 15.85 2.85 -50.85
N ALA A 649 15.53 1.89 -49.96
CA ALA A 649 16.47 1.32 -49.02
C ALA A 649 17.40 0.29 -49.69
N ASP A 650 17.06 -0.17 -50.90
CA ASP A 650 17.74 -1.21 -51.67
C ASP A 650 18.29 -0.73 -53.04
N GLN A 651 18.63 0.55 -53.18
CA GLN A 651 19.42 1.18 -54.26
C GLN A 651 19.71 0.34 -55.53
N ASN A 652 19.16 0.80 -56.64
CA ASN A 652 19.24 0.27 -58.01
C ASN A 652 18.34 -0.95 -58.29
N ILE A 653 17.35 -1.22 -57.43
CA ILE A 653 16.30 -2.22 -57.66
C ILE A 653 15.01 -1.44 -57.89
N GLY A 654 14.51 -1.44 -59.13
CA GLY A 654 13.25 -0.75 -59.45
C GLY A 654 12.04 -1.65 -59.19
N ALA A 655 10.86 -1.04 -59.08
CA ALA A 655 9.60 -1.72 -58.80
C ALA A 655 8.74 -2.00 -60.06
N GLU A 656 7.92 -3.04 -60.00
CA GLU A 656 6.89 -3.36 -61.00
C GLU A 656 5.50 -2.91 -60.52
N VAL A 657 4.84 -2.08 -61.34
CA VAL A 657 3.41 -1.76 -61.20
C VAL A 657 2.63 -2.52 -62.26
N ASP A 658 1.91 -3.57 -61.87
CA ASP A 658 1.00 -4.32 -62.74
C ASP A 658 -0.48 -4.06 -62.38
N LEU A 659 -1.13 -3.21 -63.17
CA LEU A 659 -2.53 -2.81 -62.99
C LEU A 659 -3.42 -3.44 -64.06
N GLN A 660 -4.10 -4.52 -63.68
CA GLN A 660 -5.11 -5.20 -64.49
C GLN A 660 -6.55 -4.97 -63.97
N GLY A 661 -6.70 -4.29 -62.83
CA GLY A 661 -7.98 -3.95 -62.19
C GLY A 661 -8.62 -2.64 -62.68
N VAL A 662 -9.58 -2.14 -61.90
CA VAL A 662 -10.28 -0.87 -62.18
C VAL A 662 -9.95 0.16 -61.11
N ILE A 663 -9.52 1.36 -61.53
CA ILE A 663 -9.36 2.53 -60.66
C ILE A 663 -10.41 3.58 -61.01
N ARG A 664 -11.14 4.09 -60.00
CA ARG A 664 -12.14 5.16 -60.13
C ARG A 664 -11.85 6.28 -59.14
N ALA A 665 -11.55 7.47 -59.65
CA ALA A 665 -11.25 8.64 -58.84
C ALA A 665 -11.47 9.93 -59.65
N THR A 666 -11.44 11.08 -58.97
CA THR A 666 -11.41 12.40 -59.62
C THR A 666 -10.09 12.62 -60.36
N SER A 667 -8.99 12.11 -59.81
CA SER A 667 -7.69 12.01 -60.47
C SER A 667 -6.92 10.81 -59.95
N VAL A 668 -6.08 10.23 -60.80
CA VAL A 668 -5.17 9.13 -60.45
C VAL A 668 -3.74 9.59 -60.73
N SER A 669 -2.85 9.45 -59.74
CA SER A 669 -1.41 9.66 -59.88
C SER A 669 -0.70 8.36 -59.56
N ILE A 670 0.22 7.95 -60.43
CA ILE A 670 1.08 6.78 -60.23
C ILE A 670 2.52 7.26 -60.38
N THR A 671 3.35 7.01 -59.38
CA THR A 671 4.76 7.42 -59.34
C THR A 671 5.63 6.22 -58.98
N GLY A 672 6.79 6.14 -59.63
CA GLY A 672 7.88 5.26 -59.20
C GLY A 672 8.95 6.07 -58.46
N GLY A 673 9.94 5.38 -57.90
CA GLY A 673 11.02 5.95 -57.11
C GLY A 673 12.18 6.46 -57.95
N SER A 674 13.40 6.33 -57.42
CA SER A 674 14.63 6.79 -58.07
C SER A 674 15.04 5.90 -59.24
N ASP A 675 14.61 4.65 -59.19
CA ASP A 675 15.18 3.54 -59.94
C ASP A 675 14.39 3.23 -61.22
N ASN A 676 14.78 2.14 -61.89
CA ASN A 676 14.18 1.77 -63.17
C ASN A 676 12.86 1.02 -62.95
N ASP A 677 11.78 1.76 -62.77
CA ASP A 677 10.45 1.18 -62.58
C ASP A 677 9.77 0.78 -63.89
N VAL A 678 8.92 -0.25 -63.80
CA VAL A 678 8.12 -0.76 -64.93
C VAL A 678 6.64 -0.59 -64.63
N PHE A 679 5.93 0.10 -65.53
CA PHE A 679 4.48 0.29 -65.43
C PHE A 679 3.74 -0.51 -66.52
N SER A 680 2.99 -1.53 -66.10
CA SER A 680 2.07 -2.33 -66.91
C SER A 680 0.63 -1.94 -66.62
N LEU A 681 -0.05 -1.33 -67.61
CA LEU A 681 -1.45 -0.92 -67.51
C LEU A 681 -2.29 -1.69 -68.53
N VAL A 682 -3.12 -2.62 -68.07
CA VAL A 682 -3.95 -3.45 -68.93
C VAL A 682 -5.41 -3.01 -68.83
N GLY A 683 -5.96 -2.55 -69.95
CA GLY A 683 -7.37 -2.15 -70.02
C GLY A 683 -8.31 -3.31 -69.76
N THR A 684 -9.29 -3.12 -68.88
CA THR A 684 -10.41 -4.05 -68.69
C THR A 684 -11.51 -3.75 -69.72
N ALA A 685 -12.03 -4.80 -70.35
CA ALA A 685 -13.06 -4.70 -71.40
C ALA A 685 -14.47 -4.47 -70.85
#